data_AF-E0VFL3-F1
#
_entry.id   AF-E0VFL3-F1
#
_cell.length_a   1.000
_cell.length_b   1.000
_cell.length_c   1.000
_cell.angle_alpha   90.00
_cell.angle_beta   90.00
_cell.angle_gamma   90.00
#
_symmetry.space_group_name_H-M   'P 1'
#
loop_
_entity.id
_entity.type
_entity.pdbx_description
1 polymer ?
#
loop_
_entity_poly.entity_id
_entity_poly.type
_entity_poly.pdbx_seq_one_letter_code
_entity_poly.pdbx_strand_id
1 'polypeptide(L)'
;MSKFNFDPTFFRRVISESPCTTKIPSLTEIVKEAVEAFYNEFDYYPEIGACAPGVFTIFGDHLEYSDGKLIQAASPFVTVIVGKALNTVKCKIITTAKHVEGLKKSVFPTSYFKNKSIQSYPPWVAFLQGIINVFPCQNIRGFDALIHSSIPPNHGYGSSAALQVAFFTFLEIICGKRACINKELRGKLCRKSELKLNCPCTVVGVWDNVTSSIVEGSHGVLINCKNCEVSTFEMKEINILFLLTYPNFNIELDDRQMIPRREMELHLIAKLLGLCHINEAKLEHLKIFEEMEEPSRNTIIEILKGFGIEEDCIFEFVNELFYISKSVASVEEEEYGENSYSFYHNPDESSMQNLMNRVAELCAGKKGLKMTEKICEEINCLGGIDNLSVDSNLSVIGKLLRRLRYVITEKMRCSEIPDIIQLGNYVEFGEKIIHSHLSLKLDYEVSCPTLDGLVQLAVDTEGVYGAKMMSGGGTLTLLHRNAVEKYIKKVVEKYGPVFQFYLTFPNSGARVLNIGAKSNPKSVLSNKYLNKIELMKQAVRYFDLTYKYNPTHGAFSPGVTNIIGDHSDYNHGFTVSMAVSLITVVVGAYNGTSRVRVATTIDVGFEPKKIIFSLPVSRDLRFGRIKWMKLIMALYEKILGSLMGFDCFIDSNIPSGCGIPNHVVLIMAFYTFLEELTGQKTKNLCKKAYFCMLAQQDFLSSICGVGDPTVTINAKADFALLLDCRSLKSTPIPFQDTSVSLLLTFLNQKSPKIRSLLYSRMEDCYRVARLLGAKTLRVKSKEIPETALKRATHVVMENERALRSAEALKNNDFETLGEIMVASHNSLRYNYEITTPELDFLMERTMEVDGVLGSKMQCNGNDSYLLTLVKRWAVDDVIEYLQTNFSTELNFYIVTPFEGCGPLNVKEYLNSIPGPEFTFEHVFPF
;
A
#
# COMPACT_ATOMS: atom_id res chain seq x y z
N MET A 1 28.33 2.74 -16.75
CA MET A 1 28.31 3.48 -15.46
C MET A 1 27.32 2.85 -14.49
N SER A 2 27.57 3.00 -13.20
CA SER A 2 27.22 2.09 -12.11
C SER A 2 25.73 1.94 -11.78
N LYS A 3 25.24 0.69 -11.89
CA LYS A 3 24.03 0.17 -11.24
C LYS A 3 24.11 0.36 -9.73
N PHE A 4 23.38 1.33 -9.17
CA PHE A 4 23.15 1.41 -7.73
C PHE A 4 21.91 0.59 -7.36
N ASN A 5 22.13 -0.47 -6.58
CA ASN A 5 21.14 -1.42 -6.08
C ASN A 5 20.07 -0.74 -5.18
N PHE A 6 18.83 -1.20 -5.31
CA PHE A 6 17.73 -0.93 -4.37
C PHE A 6 18.04 -1.60 -3.02
N ASP A 7 18.27 -0.80 -1.95
CA ASP A 7 18.48 -1.31 -0.59
C ASP A 7 17.23 -1.07 0.29
N PRO A 8 16.45 -2.10 0.65
CA PRO A 8 15.31 -1.99 1.57
C PRO A 8 15.73 -1.82 3.04
N THR A 9 17.01 -2.02 3.39
CA THR A 9 17.53 -1.68 4.72
C THR A 9 17.71 -0.18 4.90
N PHE A 10 17.83 0.61 3.82
CA PHE A 10 17.89 2.07 3.86
C PHE A 10 16.62 2.66 4.49
N PHE A 11 15.42 2.26 4.05
CA PHE A 11 14.17 2.76 4.64
C PHE A 11 14.01 2.39 6.12
N ARG A 12 14.46 1.18 6.51
CA ARG A 12 14.52 0.82 7.92
C ARG A 12 15.57 1.64 8.66
N ARG A 13 16.74 1.93 8.09
CA ARG A 13 17.80 2.77 8.67
C ARG A 13 17.41 4.24 8.82
N VAL A 14 16.91 4.88 7.77
CA VAL A 14 16.40 6.27 7.77
C VAL A 14 15.34 6.44 8.87
N ILE A 15 14.44 5.47 8.99
CA ILE A 15 13.31 5.48 9.94
C ILE A 15 13.70 4.98 11.35
N SER A 16 14.70 4.09 11.47
CA SER A 16 15.14 3.52 12.76
C SER A 16 16.25 4.32 13.45
N GLU A 17 17.04 5.07 12.69
CA GLU A 17 18.21 5.83 13.20
C GLU A 17 17.95 7.35 13.29
N SER A 18 16.91 7.87 12.63
CA SER A 18 16.57 9.30 12.66
C SER A 18 15.26 9.57 13.43
N PRO A 19 15.30 10.12 14.65
CA PRO A 19 14.13 10.30 15.51
C PRO A 19 13.07 11.28 14.99
N CYS A 20 13.28 11.92 13.82
CA CYS A 20 12.44 12.98 13.28
C CYS A 20 11.60 12.57 12.04
N THR A 21 11.78 11.37 11.49
CA THR A 21 10.99 10.87 10.33
C THR A 21 9.76 10.08 10.78
N THR A 22 8.58 10.44 10.28
CA THR A 22 7.34 9.70 10.58
C THR A 22 7.28 8.43 9.73
N LYS A 23 7.20 7.27 10.39
CA LYS A 23 6.97 5.98 9.72
C LYS A 23 5.61 5.99 9.02
N ILE A 24 5.56 5.61 7.75
CA ILE A 24 4.29 5.41 7.02
C ILE A 24 3.58 4.21 7.64
N PRO A 25 2.43 4.38 8.30
CA PRO A 25 1.70 3.27 8.91
C PRO A 25 1.04 2.41 7.82
N SER A 26 1.06 1.09 7.97
CA SER A 26 0.35 0.23 7.03
C SER A 26 -1.17 0.37 7.21
N LEU A 27 -1.94 0.33 6.12
CA LEU A 27 -3.41 0.38 6.23
C LEU A 27 -3.95 -0.67 7.20
N THR A 28 -3.37 -1.87 7.18
CA THR A 28 -3.78 -2.98 8.06
C THR A 28 -3.58 -2.66 9.54
N GLU A 29 -2.50 -1.97 9.91
CA GLU A 29 -2.27 -1.49 11.29
C GLU A 29 -3.32 -0.44 11.67
N ILE A 30 -3.55 0.57 10.82
CA ILE A 30 -4.53 1.64 11.07
C ILE A 30 -5.95 1.07 11.24
N VAL A 31 -6.35 0.13 10.38
CA VAL A 31 -7.66 -0.54 10.47
C VAL A 31 -7.75 -1.39 11.73
N LYS A 32 -6.68 -2.11 12.10
CA LYS A 32 -6.65 -2.90 13.34
C LYS A 32 -6.84 -2.00 14.57
N GLU A 33 -6.11 -0.90 14.67
CA GLU A 33 -6.24 0.07 15.75
C GLU A 33 -7.66 0.65 15.81
N ALA A 34 -8.26 0.97 14.66
CA ALA A 34 -9.63 1.45 14.59
C ALA A 34 -10.65 0.40 15.07
N VAL A 35 -10.50 -0.86 14.67
CA VAL A 35 -11.38 -1.97 15.08
C VAL A 35 -11.27 -2.26 16.57
N GLU A 36 -10.05 -2.28 17.11
CA GLU A 36 -9.81 -2.48 18.54
C GLU A 36 -10.40 -1.33 19.37
N ALA A 37 -10.18 -0.08 18.95
CA ALA A 37 -10.78 1.07 19.60
C ALA A 37 -12.32 1.06 19.51
N PHE A 38 -12.89 0.55 18.41
CA PHE A 38 -14.34 0.43 18.27
C PHE A 38 -14.89 -0.61 19.25
N TYR A 39 -14.27 -1.79 19.30
CA TYR A 39 -14.67 -2.85 20.22
C TYR A 39 -14.60 -2.40 21.67
N ASN A 40 -13.51 -1.73 22.07
CA ASN A 40 -13.33 -1.23 23.43
C ASN A 40 -14.39 -0.20 23.86
N GLU A 41 -14.97 0.53 22.90
CA GLU A 41 -16.02 1.48 23.20
C GLU A 41 -17.42 0.84 23.21
N PHE A 42 -17.72 0.07 22.17
CA PHE A 42 -19.10 -0.34 21.87
C PHE A 42 -19.41 -1.76 22.34
N ASP A 43 -18.40 -2.53 22.75
CA ASP A 43 -18.48 -3.93 23.21
C ASP A 43 -19.02 -4.90 22.16
N TYR A 44 -18.82 -4.57 20.88
CA TYR A 44 -19.06 -5.45 19.75
C TYR A 44 -18.21 -5.03 18.54
N TYR A 45 -18.04 -5.93 17.57
CA TYR A 45 -17.21 -5.65 16.40
C TYR A 45 -17.93 -4.79 15.35
N PRO A 46 -17.21 -3.88 14.66
CA PRO A 46 -17.76 -3.18 13.51
C PRO A 46 -18.03 -4.18 12.37
N GLU A 47 -18.99 -3.84 11.51
CA GLU A 47 -19.39 -4.63 10.34
C GLU A 47 -19.11 -3.92 9.00
N ILE A 48 -18.84 -2.62 9.06
CA ILE A 48 -18.62 -1.79 7.89
C ILE A 48 -17.39 -0.92 8.10
N GLY A 49 -16.67 -0.61 7.03
CA GLY A 49 -15.68 0.44 7.08
C GLY A 49 -15.32 1.01 5.74
N ALA A 50 -14.69 2.16 5.79
CA ALA A 50 -14.22 2.91 4.63
C ALA A 50 -12.92 3.63 5.00
N CYS A 51 -12.11 3.95 4.01
CA CYS A 51 -11.01 4.88 4.20
C CYS A 51 -10.84 5.80 3.00
N ALA A 52 -10.24 6.95 3.23
CA ALA A 52 -9.81 7.86 2.18
C ALA A 52 -8.44 8.48 2.54
N PRO A 53 -7.56 8.69 1.54
CA PRO A 53 -6.24 9.29 1.75
C PRO A 53 -6.31 10.79 1.95
N GLY A 54 -5.28 11.34 2.58
CA GLY A 54 -4.96 12.75 2.46
C GLY A 54 -4.53 13.11 1.04
N VAL A 55 -4.39 14.39 0.75
CA VAL A 55 -4.01 14.93 -0.55
C VAL A 55 -2.94 16.00 -0.36
N PHE A 56 -1.98 16.08 -1.27
CA PHE A 56 -1.00 17.15 -1.30
C PHE A 56 -0.96 17.82 -2.69
N THR A 57 -0.82 19.14 -2.70
CA THR A 57 -0.79 19.96 -3.93
C THR A 57 0.64 20.14 -4.43
N ILE A 58 0.89 19.67 -5.65
CA ILE A 58 2.18 19.79 -6.34
C ILE A 58 2.26 21.10 -7.11
N PHE A 59 1.18 21.54 -7.76
CA PHE A 59 1.11 22.84 -8.44
C PHE A 59 -0.30 23.44 -8.34
N GLY A 60 -0.39 24.76 -8.48
CA GLY A 60 -1.66 25.48 -8.52
C GLY A 60 -2.15 25.95 -7.17
N ASP A 61 -1.27 26.11 -6.18
CA ASP A 61 -1.63 26.74 -4.91
C ASP A 61 -2.37 28.07 -5.17
N HIS A 62 -3.44 28.36 -4.42
CA HIS A 62 -4.21 29.60 -4.58
C HIS A 62 -4.87 29.84 -5.96
N LEU A 63 -4.96 28.82 -6.83
CA LEU A 63 -5.66 28.95 -8.12
C LEU A 63 -7.13 28.54 -8.10
N GLU A 64 -7.62 27.98 -7.00
CA GLU A 64 -8.97 27.40 -6.90
C GLU A 64 -10.09 28.44 -7.08
N TYR A 65 -9.90 29.67 -6.58
CA TYR A 65 -10.83 30.80 -6.68
C TYR A 65 -10.58 31.69 -7.91
N SER A 66 -9.64 31.33 -8.78
CA SER A 66 -9.34 32.04 -10.03
C SER A 66 -9.57 31.18 -11.28
N ASP A 67 -10.38 30.13 -11.14
CA ASP A 67 -10.68 29.17 -12.21
C ASP A 67 -9.40 28.61 -12.87
N GLY A 68 -8.38 28.32 -12.06
CA GLY A 68 -7.12 27.78 -12.56
C GLY A 68 -7.09 26.26 -12.67
N LYS A 69 -5.88 25.73 -12.94
CA LYS A 69 -5.59 24.30 -12.97
C LYS A 69 -4.80 23.92 -11.73
N LEU A 70 -5.06 22.74 -11.17
CA LEU A 70 -4.35 22.21 -10.01
C LEU A 70 -3.70 20.88 -10.37
N ILE A 71 -2.54 20.61 -9.80
CA ILE A 71 -1.94 19.28 -9.80
C ILE A 71 -1.84 18.77 -8.38
N GLN A 72 -2.51 17.66 -8.11
CA GLN A 72 -2.56 17.05 -6.79
C GLN A 72 -2.23 15.56 -6.85
N ALA A 73 -1.84 14.99 -5.72
CA ALA A 73 -1.69 13.55 -5.57
C ALA A 73 -2.18 13.10 -4.19
N ALA A 74 -2.64 11.85 -4.11
CA ALA A 74 -3.07 11.26 -2.86
C ALA A 74 -1.88 10.76 -2.04
N SER A 75 -1.97 10.98 -0.73
CA SER A 75 -0.98 10.64 0.28
C SER A 75 -1.12 9.18 0.75
N PRO A 76 -0.03 8.51 1.19
CA PRO A 76 -0.14 7.20 1.83
C PRO A 76 -0.77 7.24 3.22
N PHE A 77 -0.93 8.43 3.82
CA PHE A 77 -1.63 8.61 5.09
C PHE A 77 -3.15 8.69 4.86
N VAL A 78 -3.92 7.94 5.63
CA VAL A 78 -5.38 7.77 5.45
C VAL A 78 -6.18 8.07 6.72
N THR A 79 -7.44 8.46 6.52
CA THR A 79 -8.50 8.43 7.53
C THR A 79 -9.35 7.17 7.31
N VAL A 80 -9.52 6.39 8.38
CA VAL A 80 -10.33 5.16 8.45
C VAL A 80 -11.57 5.42 9.29
N ILE A 81 -12.71 4.92 8.82
CA ILE A 81 -13.96 4.88 9.58
C ILE A 81 -14.43 3.44 9.63
N VAL A 82 -14.66 2.92 10.83
CA VAL A 82 -15.25 1.59 11.06
C VAL A 82 -16.53 1.74 11.87
N GLY A 83 -17.51 0.86 11.66
CA GLY A 83 -18.79 1.00 12.35
C GLY A 83 -19.75 -0.14 12.12
N LYS A 84 -20.97 0.02 12.63
CA LYS A 84 -22.08 -0.92 12.45
C LYS A 84 -23.39 -0.16 12.26
N ALA A 85 -24.15 -0.54 11.24
CA ALA A 85 -25.50 -0.01 11.05
C ALA A 85 -26.47 -0.60 12.08
N LEU A 86 -27.34 0.23 12.64
CA LEU A 86 -28.31 -0.14 13.68
C LEU A 86 -29.74 0.06 13.16
N ASN A 87 -30.68 -0.72 13.72
CA ASN A 87 -32.12 -0.53 13.48
C ASN A 87 -32.68 0.61 14.34
N THR A 88 -32.03 1.78 14.30
CA THR A 88 -32.44 2.99 15.03
C THR A 88 -32.33 4.20 14.10
N VAL A 89 -32.67 5.39 14.60
CA VAL A 89 -32.32 6.67 13.95
C VAL A 89 -31.19 7.39 14.66
N LYS A 90 -30.59 6.81 15.71
CA LYS A 90 -29.50 7.45 16.46
C LYS A 90 -28.15 7.03 15.90
N CYS A 91 -27.26 7.99 15.73
CA CYS A 91 -25.87 7.78 15.40
C CYS A 91 -24.98 8.12 16.60
N LYS A 92 -24.00 7.27 16.90
CA LYS A 92 -22.93 7.55 17.86
C LYS A 92 -21.61 7.48 17.13
N ILE A 93 -20.88 8.59 17.08
CA ILE A 93 -19.59 8.67 16.39
C ILE A 93 -18.51 9.06 17.38
N ILE A 94 -17.36 8.40 17.28
CA ILE A 94 -16.19 8.65 18.12
C ILE A 94 -14.98 8.88 17.25
N THR A 95 -14.07 9.74 17.69
CA THR A 95 -12.76 9.90 17.07
C THR A 95 -11.63 9.57 18.03
N THR A 96 -10.63 8.85 17.54
CA THR A 96 -9.38 8.54 18.25
C THR A 96 -8.26 9.50 17.87
N ALA A 97 -8.54 10.46 16.98
CA ALA A 97 -7.57 11.47 16.55
C ALA A 97 -6.97 12.21 17.76
N LYS A 98 -5.64 12.23 17.85
CA LYS A 98 -4.91 12.82 18.97
C LYS A 98 -5.09 14.35 19.03
N HIS A 99 -5.20 14.98 17.87
CA HIS A 99 -5.28 16.44 17.70
C HIS A 99 -6.66 17.04 17.91
N VAL A 100 -7.71 16.22 18.06
CA VAL A 100 -9.04 16.72 18.38
C VAL A 100 -9.09 17.03 19.87
N GLU A 101 -9.05 18.32 20.20
CA GLU A 101 -9.24 18.82 21.57
C GLU A 101 -10.73 18.85 21.93
N GLY A 102 -11.05 18.61 23.21
CA GLY A 102 -12.42 18.61 23.71
C GLY A 102 -13.21 17.32 23.42
N LEU A 103 -14.45 17.46 22.95
CA LEU A 103 -15.41 16.36 22.85
C LEU A 103 -15.06 15.38 21.70
N LYS A 104 -14.62 14.17 22.06
CA LYS A 104 -14.27 13.08 21.12
C LYS A 104 -15.43 12.15 20.76
N LYS A 105 -16.60 12.34 21.36
CA LYS A 105 -17.79 11.50 21.16
C LYS A 105 -18.99 12.38 20.83
N SER A 106 -19.76 12.05 19.81
CA SER A 106 -20.96 12.79 19.41
C SER A 106 -22.12 11.82 19.20
N VAL A 107 -23.32 12.19 19.66
CA VAL A 107 -24.55 11.41 19.52
C VAL A 107 -25.66 12.29 18.97
N PHE A 108 -26.31 11.86 17.89
CA PHE A 108 -27.34 12.65 17.22
C PHE A 108 -28.31 11.76 16.41
N PRO A 109 -29.56 12.19 16.17
CA PRO A 109 -30.46 11.52 15.22
C PRO A 109 -30.03 11.72 13.75
N THR A 110 -30.29 10.75 12.87
CA THR A 110 -30.06 10.84 11.42
C THR A 110 -30.89 11.91 10.74
N SER A 111 -32.08 12.21 11.27
CA SER A 111 -32.95 13.30 10.81
C SER A 111 -32.54 14.69 11.30
N TYR A 112 -31.61 14.78 12.25
CA TYR A 112 -31.29 16.02 12.96
C TYR A 112 -30.50 17.02 12.11
N PHE A 113 -29.65 16.55 11.21
CA PHE A 113 -28.78 17.41 10.40
C PHE A 113 -29.47 18.13 9.25
N LYS A 114 -30.75 17.82 8.98
CA LYS A 114 -31.49 18.49 7.91
C LYS A 114 -32.08 19.85 8.35
N ASN A 115 -32.21 20.12 9.66
CA ASN A 115 -33.11 21.20 10.16
C ASN A 115 -32.55 22.13 11.26
N LYS A 116 -31.24 22.16 11.58
CA LYS A 116 -30.67 23.09 12.59
C LYS A 116 -29.40 23.78 12.12
N SER A 117 -29.21 25.03 12.55
CA SER A 117 -27.99 25.81 12.34
C SER A 117 -26.78 25.14 13.03
N ILE A 118 -25.63 25.19 12.37
CA ILE A 118 -24.38 24.45 12.64
C ILE A 118 -23.69 24.85 13.97
N GLN A 119 -24.23 25.79 14.72
CA GLN A 119 -23.49 26.63 15.67
C GLN A 119 -23.16 26.05 17.06
N SER A 120 -23.16 24.73 17.28
CA SER A 120 -22.88 24.19 18.63
C SER A 120 -22.03 22.91 18.72
N TYR A 121 -21.34 22.49 17.65
CA TYR A 121 -20.58 21.23 17.64
C TYR A 121 -19.08 21.44 17.40
N PRO A 122 -18.23 20.49 17.85
CA PRO A 122 -16.81 20.48 17.50
C PRO A 122 -16.61 20.51 15.96
N PRO A 123 -15.56 21.17 15.45
CA PRO A 123 -15.33 21.33 14.00
C PRO A 123 -15.37 20.02 13.20
N TRP A 124 -14.81 18.94 13.75
CA TRP A 124 -14.80 17.63 13.07
C TRP A 124 -16.21 17.05 12.86
N VAL A 125 -17.15 17.33 13.76
CA VAL A 125 -18.54 16.90 13.62
C VAL A 125 -19.23 17.69 12.51
N ALA A 126 -18.93 18.99 12.37
CA ALA A 126 -19.52 19.86 11.36
C ALA A 126 -19.32 19.29 9.94
N PHE A 127 -18.12 18.80 9.61
CA PHE A 127 -17.86 18.12 8.33
C PHE A 127 -18.80 16.94 8.07
N LEU A 128 -19.05 16.11 9.10
CA LEU A 128 -19.97 14.96 8.98
C LEU A 128 -21.42 15.44 8.73
N GLN A 129 -21.83 16.55 9.34
CA GLN A 129 -23.16 17.14 9.12
C GLN A 129 -23.30 17.65 7.68
N GLY A 130 -22.26 18.32 7.16
CA GLY A 130 -22.22 18.76 5.77
C GLY A 130 -22.46 17.60 4.82
N ILE A 131 -21.74 16.50 5.03
CA ILE A 131 -21.88 15.29 4.22
C ILE A 131 -23.30 14.74 4.28
N ILE A 132 -23.90 14.61 5.46
CA ILE A 132 -25.29 14.13 5.60
C ILE A 132 -26.29 15.05 4.87
N ASN A 133 -26.05 16.36 4.85
CA ASN A 133 -26.90 17.33 4.17
C ASN A 133 -26.85 17.19 2.63
N VAL A 134 -25.67 16.88 2.07
CA VAL A 134 -25.51 16.68 0.61
C VAL A 134 -25.70 15.23 0.16
N PHE A 135 -25.78 14.29 1.10
CA PHE A 135 -25.88 12.86 0.80
C PHE A 135 -27.21 12.55 0.07
N PRO A 136 -27.18 11.81 -1.05
CA PRO A 136 -28.37 11.61 -1.89
C PRO A 136 -29.47 10.77 -1.23
N CYS A 137 -29.13 9.91 -0.28
CA CYS A 137 -30.11 9.07 0.40
C CYS A 137 -30.82 9.80 1.54
N GLN A 138 -32.15 9.87 1.51
CA GLN A 138 -32.91 10.60 2.53
C GLN A 138 -33.07 9.87 3.87
N ASN A 139 -33.04 8.53 3.87
CA ASN A 139 -33.27 7.68 5.04
C ASN A 139 -32.00 6.92 5.42
N ILE A 140 -31.08 7.63 6.07
CA ILE A 140 -29.88 7.03 6.66
C ILE A 140 -30.30 6.32 7.96
N ARG A 141 -29.94 5.04 8.09
CA ARG A 141 -30.12 4.28 9.34
C ARG A 141 -29.19 4.81 10.42
N GLY A 142 -29.57 4.73 11.69
CA GLY A 142 -28.67 4.98 12.81
C GLY A 142 -27.47 4.03 12.76
N PHE A 143 -26.33 4.45 13.31
CA PHE A 143 -25.11 3.64 13.29
C PHE A 143 -24.16 4.04 14.42
N ASP A 144 -23.34 3.09 14.85
CA ASP A 144 -22.20 3.37 15.69
C ASP A 144 -20.95 3.39 14.79
N ALA A 145 -20.10 4.42 14.94
CA ALA A 145 -18.90 4.58 14.12
C ALA A 145 -17.72 5.10 14.94
N LEU A 146 -16.53 4.70 14.53
CA LEU A 146 -15.26 5.19 15.03
C LEU A 146 -14.39 5.67 13.89
N ILE A 147 -13.83 6.86 14.06
CA ILE A 147 -12.90 7.53 13.17
C ILE A 147 -11.49 7.39 13.75
N HIS A 148 -10.55 6.97 12.92
CA HIS A 148 -9.13 6.90 13.22
C HIS A 148 -8.34 7.43 12.03
N SER A 149 -7.35 8.28 12.25
CA SER A 149 -6.59 8.91 11.15
C SER A 149 -5.10 8.91 11.43
N SER A 150 -4.36 8.53 10.40
CA SER A 150 -2.89 8.63 10.34
C SER A 150 -2.43 9.93 9.70
N ILE A 151 -3.36 10.74 9.18
CA ILE A 151 -3.04 11.98 8.47
C ILE A 151 -2.55 13.03 9.49
N PRO A 152 -1.38 13.64 9.24
CA PRO A 152 -0.91 14.73 10.08
C PRO A 152 -1.88 15.92 10.04
N PRO A 153 -2.36 16.41 11.20
CA PRO A 153 -3.30 17.53 11.24
C PRO A 153 -2.62 18.85 10.84
N ASN A 154 -3.35 19.78 10.21
CA ASN A 154 -2.89 21.14 9.91
C ASN A 154 -1.65 21.25 9.00
N HIS A 155 -1.28 20.19 8.28
CA HIS A 155 -0.09 20.12 7.43
C HIS A 155 -0.44 20.04 5.94
N GLY A 156 -1.44 20.79 5.45
CA GLY A 156 -1.77 20.83 4.01
C GLY A 156 -2.10 19.48 3.34
N TYR A 157 -2.39 18.43 4.13
CA TYR A 157 -2.59 17.05 3.69
C TYR A 157 -4.07 16.71 3.36
N GLY A 158 -4.94 17.70 3.20
CA GLY A 158 -6.37 17.45 2.93
C GLY A 158 -7.06 16.59 4.00
N SER A 159 -6.73 16.74 5.28
CA SER A 159 -7.28 15.89 6.35
C SER A 159 -8.80 16.01 6.51
N SER A 160 -9.36 17.19 6.25
CA SER A 160 -10.82 17.45 6.22
C SER A 160 -11.48 16.71 5.05
N ALA A 161 -10.87 16.74 3.87
CA ALA A 161 -11.34 16.04 2.70
C ALA A 161 -11.31 14.52 2.89
N ALA A 162 -10.21 13.99 3.41
CA ALA A 162 -10.10 12.56 3.74
C ALA A 162 -11.19 12.11 4.73
N LEU A 163 -11.49 12.91 5.75
CA LEU A 163 -12.58 12.61 6.69
C LEU A 163 -13.94 12.58 5.99
N GLN A 164 -14.22 13.59 5.18
CA GLN A 164 -15.49 13.72 4.46
C GLN A 164 -15.71 12.61 3.45
N VAL A 165 -14.70 12.33 2.62
CA VAL A 165 -14.78 11.28 1.60
C VAL A 165 -14.88 9.90 2.26
N ALA A 166 -14.08 9.61 3.30
CA ALA A 166 -14.20 8.35 4.05
C ALA A 166 -15.60 8.19 4.66
N PHE A 167 -16.17 9.26 5.20
CA PHE A 167 -17.52 9.23 5.77
C PHE A 167 -18.61 9.10 4.73
N PHE A 168 -18.48 9.77 3.58
CA PHE A 168 -19.39 9.60 2.45
C PHE A 168 -19.39 8.13 2.00
N THR A 169 -18.20 7.55 1.78
CA THR A 169 -18.06 6.14 1.40
C THR A 169 -18.63 5.21 2.46
N PHE A 170 -18.46 5.52 3.75
CA PHE A 170 -19.09 4.77 4.84
C PHE A 170 -20.63 4.79 4.77
N LEU A 171 -21.24 5.96 4.48
CA LEU A 171 -22.68 6.09 4.33
C LEU A 171 -23.21 5.34 3.08
N GLU A 172 -22.45 5.29 1.99
CA GLU A 172 -22.80 4.49 0.81
C GLU A 172 -22.96 3.02 1.17
N ILE A 173 -22.09 2.48 2.03
CA ILE A 173 -22.21 1.10 2.53
C ILE A 173 -23.48 0.92 3.36
N ILE A 174 -23.80 1.87 4.25
CA ILE A 174 -25.01 1.82 5.10
C ILE A 174 -26.29 1.81 4.27
N CYS A 175 -26.33 2.60 3.19
CA CYS A 175 -27.49 2.78 2.33
C CYS A 175 -27.55 1.78 1.16
N GLY A 176 -26.47 1.06 0.88
CA GLY A 176 -26.36 0.07 -0.19
C GLY A 176 -26.45 0.68 -1.61
N LYS A 177 -26.75 -0.18 -2.60
CA LYS A 177 -26.76 0.18 -4.05
C LYS A 177 -27.57 1.43 -4.43
N ARG A 178 -28.54 1.85 -3.60
CA ARG A 178 -29.38 3.02 -3.83
C ARG A 178 -28.65 4.37 -3.64
N ALA A 179 -27.46 4.37 -3.04
CA ALA A 179 -26.68 5.57 -2.75
C ALA A 179 -25.29 5.58 -3.41
N CYS A 180 -24.89 4.48 -4.05
CA CYS A 180 -23.60 4.39 -4.75
C CYS A 180 -23.59 5.37 -5.93
N ILE A 181 -22.66 6.31 -5.91
CA ILE A 181 -22.39 7.24 -7.00
C ILE A 181 -20.98 7.04 -7.52
N ASN A 182 -20.67 7.58 -8.69
CA ASN A 182 -19.30 7.51 -9.21
C ASN A 182 -18.34 8.31 -8.30
N LYS A 183 -17.06 7.93 -8.30
CA LYS A 183 -16.02 8.50 -7.43
C LYS A 183 -15.90 10.02 -7.61
N GLU A 184 -16.07 10.51 -8.84
CA GLU A 184 -15.99 11.93 -9.17
C GLU A 184 -17.15 12.73 -8.55
N LEU A 185 -18.39 12.27 -8.68
CA LEU A 185 -19.56 12.91 -8.09
C LEU A 185 -19.49 12.87 -6.56
N ARG A 186 -18.95 11.80 -5.97
CA ARG A 186 -18.67 11.73 -4.52
C ARG A 186 -17.79 12.89 -4.08
N GLY A 187 -16.65 13.09 -4.73
CA GLY A 187 -15.75 14.20 -4.44
C GLY A 187 -16.41 15.57 -4.62
N LYS A 188 -17.16 15.76 -5.71
CA LYS A 188 -17.91 17.00 -6.00
C LYS A 188 -19.00 17.30 -4.96
N LEU A 189 -19.68 16.28 -4.44
CA LEU A 189 -20.66 16.46 -3.35
C LEU A 189 -19.99 16.78 -2.02
N CYS A 190 -18.88 16.11 -1.68
CA CYS A 190 -18.11 16.42 -0.47
C CYS A 190 -17.65 17.89 -0.48
N ARG A 191 -17.11 18.35 -1.62
CA ARG A 191 -16.79 19.77 -1.87
C ARG A 191 -17.99 20.69 -1.62
N LYS A 192 -19.16 20.38 -2.19
CA LYS A 192 -20.39 21.17 -1.98
C LYS A 192 -20.80 21.25 -0.51
N SER A 193 -20.42 20.25 0.28
CA SER A 193 -20.72 20.19 1.71
C SER A 193 -19.93 21.22 2.52
N GLU A 194 -18.66 21.43 2.18
CA GLU A 194 -17.78 22.42 2.83
C GLU A 194 -18.29 23.85 2.62
N LEU A 195 -18.68 24.17 1.39
CA LEU A 195 -19.19 25.49 1.00
C LEU A 195 -20.45 25.89 1.79
N LYS A 196 -21.29 24.93 2.14
CA LYS A 196 -22.53 25.18 2.91
C LYS A 196 -22.31 25.33 4.42
N LEU A 197 -21.15 24.90 4.94
CA LEU A 197 -20.91 24.84 6.38
C LEU A 197 -20.39 26.16 6.97
N ASN A 198 -20.09 27.18 6.15
CA ASN A 198 -19.27 28.35 6.56
C ASN A 198 -18.04 27.89 7.38
N CYS A 199 -17.49 26.73 7.02
CA CYS A 199 -16.40 26.14 7.76
C CYS A 199 -15.17 27.03 7.55
N PRO A 200 -14.36 27.31 8.60
CA PRO A 200 -13.17 28.16 8.49
C PRO A 200 -12.04 27.56 7.64
N CYS A 201 -12.25 26.39 7.01
CA CYS A 201 -11.44 25.97 5.87
C CYS A 201 -11.62 27.02 4.78
N THR A 202 -10.60 27.85 4.65
CA THR A 202 -10.44 28.91 3.66
C THR A 202 -10.72 28.39 2.25
N VAL A 203 -10.86 29.30 1.28
CA VAL A 203 -11.10 29.07 -0.16
C VAL A 203 -10.02 28.21 -0.87
N VAL A 204 -9.17 27.51 -0.12
CA VAL A 204 -8.02 26.70 -0.53
C VAL A 204 -8.18 25.26 0.00
N GLY A 205 -7.97 24.27 -0.85
CA GLY A 205 -8.15 22.83 -0.58
C GLY A 205 -9.53 22.29 -0.97
N VAL A 206 -10.33 23.09 -1.68
CA VAL A 206 -11.71 22.78 -2.06
C VAL A 206 -11.79 21.53 -2.97
N TRP A 207 -10.72 21.29 -3.73
CA TRP A 207 -10.61 20.18 -4.68
C TRP A 207 -9.98 18.91 -4.10
N ASP A 208 -9.47 18.95 -2.87
CA ASP A 208 -8.87 17.80 -2.17
C ASP A 208 -9.88 16.63 -2.09
N ASN A 209 -11.16 16.94 -1.93
CA ASN A 209 -12.25 15.97 -1.90
C ASN A 209 -12.34 15.13 -3.18
N VAL A 210 -12.07 15.74 -4.34
CA VAL A 210 -12.12 15.07 -5.63
C VAL A 210 -10.91 14.15 -5.76
N THR A 211 -9.71 14.66 -5.54
CA THR A 211 -8.46 13.88 -5.57
C THR A 211 -8.52 12.70 -4.60
N SER A 212 -8.92 12.93 -3.34
CA SER A 212 -9.06 11.89 -2.31
C SER A 212 -10.04 10.79 -2.71
N SER A 213 -11.03 11.10 -3.57
CA SER A 213 -12.04 10.14 -4.02
C SER A 213 -11.64 9.35 -5.26
N ILE A 214 -10.98 9.98 -6.26
CA ILE A 214 -10.84 9.40 -7.60
C ILE A 214 -9.49 8.74 -7.92
N VAL A 215 -8.41 9.09 -7.22
CA VAL A 215 -7.06 8.64 -7.60
C VAL A 215 -6.96 7.12 -7.52
N GLU A 216 -6.20 6.53 -8.43
CA GLU A 216 -5.90 5.09 -8.44
C GLU A 216 -4.40 4.88 -8.63
N GLY A 217 -3.80 3.98 -7.84
CA GLY A 217 -2.38 3.63 -7.93
C GLY A 217 -1.44 4.82 -7.76
N SER A 218 -0.41 4.87 -8.61
CA SER A 218 0.65 5.89 -8.58
C SER A 218 0.34 7.10 -9.48
N HIS A 219 -0.93 7.53 -9.56
CA HIS A 219 -1.33 8.63 -10.45
C HIS A 219 -1.40 9.98 -9.73
N GLY A 220 -1.02 11.04 -10.46
CA GLY A 220 -1.40 12.41 -10.15
C GLY A 220 -2.74 12.78 -10.79
N VAL A 221 -3.33 13.87 -10.33
CA VAL A 221 -4.59 14.43 -10.84
C VAL A 221 -4.35 15.84 -11.32
N LEU A 222 -4.74 16.13 -12.55
CA LEU A 222 -4.91 17.47 -13.07
C LEU A 222 -6.39 17.85 -12.97
N ILE A 223 -6.68 18.92 -12.25
CA ILE A 223 -8.04 19.43 -12.05
C ILE A 223 -8.15 20.77 -12.75
N ASN A 224 -9.16 20.93 -13.60
CA ASN A 224 -9.56 22.21 -14.13
C ASN A 224 -10.73 22.78 -13.29
N CYS A 225 -10.44 23.81 -12.51
CA CYS A 225 -11.40 24.37 -11.56
C CYS A 225 -12.63 25.00 -12.25
N LYS A 226 -12.46 25.50 -13.49
CA LYS A 226 -13.46 26.23 -14.28
C LYS A 226 -14.65 25.35 -14.65
N ASN A 227 -14.35 24.26 -15.35
CA ASN A 227 -15.34 23.34 -15.90
C ASN A 227 -15.52 22.07 -15.04
N CYS A 228 -14.75 21.97 -13.94
CA CYS A 228 -14.75 20.81 -13.07
C CYS A 228 -14.33 19.52 -13.78
N GLU A 229 -13.54 19.63 -14.85
CA GLU A 229 -12.92 18.48 -15.53
C GLU A 229 -11.71 18.00 -14.75
N VAL A 230 -11.52 16.68 -14.80
CA VAL A 230 -10.46 16.01 -14.07
C VAL A 230 -9.81 14.98 -14.97
N SER A 231 -8.48 15.00 -15.05
CA SER A 231 -7.69 13.98 -15.72
C SER A 231 -6.63 13.43 -14.78
N THR A 232 -6.20 12.21 -15.05
CA THR A 232 -5.15 11.52 -14.28
C THR A 232 -3.95 11.27 -15.17
N PHE A 233 -2.76 11.23 -14.57
CA PHE A 233 -1.51 10.94 -15.27
C PHE A 233 -0.59 10.12 -14.36
N GLU A 234 0.14 9.19 -14.95
CA GLU A 234 0.96 8.22 -14.22
C GLU A 234 2.30 8.82 -13.79
N MET A 235 2.74 8.57 -12.54
CA MET A 235 4.08 8.91 -12.06
C MET A 235 4.92 7.63 -11.93
N LYS A 236 5.73 7.33 -12.95
CA LYS A 236 6.39 6.02 -13.17
C LYS A 236 7.63 5.73 -12.30
N GLU A 237 8.34 6.74 -11.82
CA GLU A 237 9.70 6.53 -11.27
C GLU A 237 9.70 6.21 -9.76
N ILE A 238 10.09 4.98 -9.43
CA ILE A 238 10.10 4.44 -8.05
C ILE A 238 11.17 5.11 -7.17
N ASN A 239 12.23 5.65 -7.76
CA ASN A 239 13.34 6.24 -7.01
C ASN A 239 13.17 7.73 -6.70
N ILE A 240 12.11 8.35 -7.19
CA ILE A 240 11.82 9.77 -7.00
C ILE A 240 10.65 9.90 -6.06
N LEU A 241 10.87 10.65 -4.98
CA LEU A 241 9.97 10.73 -3.85
C LEU A 241 9.65 12.19 -3.56
N PHE A 242 8.51 12.38 -2.90
CA PHE A 242 8.18 13.65 -2.28
C PHE A 242 8.46 13.56 -0.79
N LEU A 243 9.13 14.56 -0.24
CA LEU A 243 9.36 14.69 1.19
C LEU A 243 8.73 15.98 1.67
N LEU A 244 7.78 15.84 2.58
CA LEU A 244 7.14 16.97 3.23
C LEU A 244 7.85 17.30 4.53
N THR A 245 8.26 18.55 4.68
CA THR A 245 8.98 19.03 5.86
C THR A 245 8.14 20.07 6.58
N TYR A 246 7.76 19.77 7.82
CA TYR A 246 6.84 20.57 8.61
C TYR A 246 7.42 20.92 9.99
N PRO A 247 7.26 22.15 10.46
CA PRO A 247 7.71 22.55 11.79
C PRO A 247 6.84 21.94 12.89
N ASN A 248 7.45 21.62 14.03
CA ASN A 248 6.76 21.22 15.27
C ASN A 248 6.17 22.42 16.04
N PHE A 249 6.24 23.60 15.44
CA PHE A 249 5.76 24.87 15.98
C PHE A 249 4.90 25.54 14.91
N ASN A 250 3.95 26.37 15.32
CA ASN A 250 3.17 27.13 14.36
C ASN A 250 4.07 28.18 13.69
N ILE A 251 4.20 28.10 12.37
CA ILE A 251 4.65 29.25 11.60
C ILE A 251 3.46 30.19 11.53
N GLU A 252 3.62 31.42 12.05
CA GLU A 252 2.67 32.51 11.84
C GLU A 252 2.70 32.92 10.37
N LEU A 253 2.08 32.11 9.51
CA LEU A 253 1.52 32.59 8.26
C LEU A 253 0.23 33.30 8.67
N ASP A 254 0.10 34.60 8.38
CA ASP A 254 -1.12 35.37 8.66
C ASP A 254 -2.25 34.98 7.69
N ASP A 255 -2.49 33.68 7.50
CA ASP A 255 -3.38 33.09 6.49
C ASP A 255 -4.83 33.56 6.67
N ARG A 256 -5.25 33.86 7.91
CA ARG A 256 -6.61 34.32 8.23
C ARG A 256 -6.90 35.72 7.67
N GLN A 257 -5.89 36.55 7.44
CA GLN A 257 -6.04 37.86 6.78
C GLN A 257 -5.46 37.88 5.36
N MET A 258 -4.39 37.13 5.11
CA MET A 258 -3.70 37.12 3.82
C MET A 258 -4.52 36.46 2.71
N ILE A 259 -5.15 35.30 2.94
CA ILE A 259 -5.90 34.61 1.87
C ILE A 259 -7.08 35.46 1.37
N PRO A 260 -7.97 35.99 2.24
CA PRO A 260 -9.04 36.90 1.80
C PRO A 260 -8.50 38.16 1.11
N ARG A 261 -7.35 38.67 1.56
CA ARG A 261 -6.69 39.82 0.91
C ARG A 261 -6.20 39.48 -0.50
N ARG A 262 -5.57 38.31 -0.71
CA ARG A 262 -5.10 37.86 -2.03
C ARG A 262 -6.25 37.60 -3.00
N GLU A 263 -7.35 37.06 -2.50
CA GLU A 263 -8.60 36.90 -3.25
C GLU A 263 -9.17 38.27 -3.67
N MET A 264 -9.23 39.23 -2.74
CA MET A 264 -9.66 40.61 -3.04
C MET A 264 -8.75 41.31 -4.05
N GLU A 265 -7.42 41.12 -3.95
CA GLU A 265 -6.45 41.64 -4.92
C GLU A 265 -6.70 41.05 -6.33
N LEU A 266 -7.00 39.76 -6.44
CA LEU A 266 -7.36 39.13 -7.71
C LEU A 266 -8.73 39.59 -8.25
N HIS A 267 -9.70 39.83 -7.38
CA HIS A 267 -11.00 40.39 -7.77
C HIS A 267 -10.84 41.80 -8.33
N LEU A 268 -10.08 42.64 -7.63
CA LEU A 268 -9.83 44.02 -8.04
C LEU A 268 -9.15 44.06 -9.40
N ILE A 269 -8.11 43.26 -9.63
CA ILE A 269 -7.46 43.25 -10.96
C ILE A 269 -8.40 42.76 -12.04
N ALA A 270 -9.21 41.72 -11.81
CA ALA A 270 -10.12 41.24 -12.86
C ALA A 270 -11.25 42.22 -13.18
N LYS A 271 -11.77 42.93 -12.18
CA LYS A 271 -12.71 44.03 -12.37
C LYS A 271 -12.07 45.15 -13.18
N LEU A 272 -10.81 45.48 -12.88
CA LEU A 272 -10.05 46.45 -13.67
C LEU A 272 -9.93 45.97 -15.11
N LEU A 273 -9.50 44.73 -15.34
CA LEU A 273 -9.37 44.08 -16.65
C LEU A 273 -10.70 43.96 -17.44
N GLY A 274 -11.85 44.37 -16.87
CA GLY A 274 -13.15 44.28 -17.52
C GLY A 274 -13.70 42.84 -17.61
N LEU A 275 -13.13 41.90 -16.86
CA LEU A 275 -13.44 40.47 -16.94
C LEU A 275 -14.66 40.05 -16.11
N CYS A 276 -15.30 40.97 -15.37
CA CYS A 276 -16.50 40.70 -14.59
C CYS A 276 -17.68 41.57 -15.05
N HIS A 277 -18.77 40.93 -15.50
CA HIS A 277 -20.05 41.62 -15.67
C HIS A 277 -20.64 42.00 -14.31
N ILE A 278 -20.91 43.29 -14.11
CA ILE A 278 -21.42 43.84 -12.84
C ILE A 278 -22.81 43.26 -12.55
N ASN A 279 -22.92 42.45 -11.50
CA ASN A 279 -24.18 42.20 -10.81
C ASN A 279 -23.90 41.99 -9.31
N GLU A 280 -24.17 43.02 -8.50
CA GLU A 280 -23.86 43.11 -7.06
C GLU A 280 -24.65 42.11 -6.17
N ALA A 281 -25.50 41.26 -6.74
CA ALA A 281 -26.49 40.50 -5.97
C ALA A 281 -26.09 39.07 -5.57
N LYS A 282 -24.94 38.53 -6.01
CA LYS A 282 -24.46 37.20 -5.57
C LYS A 282 -22.93 37.12 -5.53
N LEU A 283 -22.36 37.49 -4.38
CA LEU A 283 -20.94 37.37 -4.05
C LEU A 283 -20.44 35.93 -3.83
N GLU A 284 -21.27 34.89 -4.02
CA GLU A 284 -20.94 33.58 -3.46
C GLU A 284 -19.95 32.72 -4.25
N HIS A 285 -19.76 32.84 -5.57
CA HIS A 285 -18.64 32.19 -6.28
C HIS A 285 -18.42 32.90 -7.63
N LEU A 286 -17.47 33.84 -7.66
CA LEU A 286 -17.18 34.61 -8.86
C LEU A 286 -16.19 33.84 -9.76
N LYS A 287 -16.54 33.72 -11.04
CA LYS A 287 -15.69 33.17 -12.11
C LYS A 287 -14.94 34.34 -12.77
N ILE A 288 -13.62 34.27 -12.84
CA ILE A 288 -12.81 35.51 -12.97
C ILE A 288 -11.84 35.50 -14.17
N PHE A 289 -11.52 34.36 -14.78
CA PHE A 289 -10.55 34.32 -15.89
C PHE A 289 -10.94 33.34 -17.01
N GLU A 290 -12.13 33.54 -17.59
CA GLU A 290 -12.74 32.64 -18.58
C GLU A 290 -12.09 32.69 -19.98
N GLU A 291 -11.54 33.84 -20.40
CA GLU A 291 -11.12 34.12 -21.80
C GLU A 291 -9.63 33.92 -22.10
N MET A 292 -8.80 33.61 -21.10
CA MET A 292 -7.33 33.52 -21.24
C MET A 292 -6.83 32.06 -21.31
N GLU A 293 -7.41 31.23 -22.17
CA GLU A 293 -7.02 29.80 -22.25
C GLU A 293 -5.58 29.58 -22.75
N GLU A 294 -5.00 30.60 -23.37
CA GLU A 294 -3.58 30.94 -23.42
C GLU A 294 -3.61 32.39 -23.90
N PRO A 295 -3.33 33.41 -23.07
CA PRO A 295 -3.41 34.76 -23.57
C PRO A 295 -2.28 34.91 -24.58
N SER A 296 -2.63 34.98 -25.87
CA SER A 296 -1.67 35.33 -26.90
C SER A 296 -0.99 36.62 -26.46
N ARG A 297 0.29 36.78 -26.78
CA ARG A 297 1.04 38.01 -26.49
C ARG A 297 0.23 39.26 -26.81
N ASN A 298 -0.55 39.23 -27.89
CA ASN A 298 -1.43 40.31 -28.34
C ASN A 298 -2.65 40.53 -27.43
N THR A 299 -3.21 39.49 -26.80
CA THR A 299 -4.34 39.59 -25.86
C THR A 299 -3.93 40.29 -24.56
N ILE A 300 -2.77 39.94 -23.99
CA ILE A 300 -2.22 40.66 -22.82
C ILE A 300 -1.93 42.11 -23.20
N ILE A 301 -1.40 42.34 -24.41
CA ILE A 301 -1.12 43.68 -24.92
C ILE A 301 -2.39 44.52 -25.06
N GLU A 302 -3.44 44.01 -25.70
CA GLU A 302 -4.71 44.71 -25.91
C GLU A 302 -5.44 45.03 -24.59
N ILE A 303 -5.40 44.09 -23.65
CA ILE A 303 -5.96 44.29 -22.30
C ILE A 303 -5.21 45.42 -21.58
N LEU A 304 -3.86 45.40 -21.59
CA LEU A 304 -3.04 46.46 -21.00
C LEU A 304 -3.18 47.81 -21.73
N LYS A 305 -3.43 47.80 -23.05
CA LYS A 305 -3.73 49.00 -23.86
C LYS A 305 -5.07 49.62 -23.50
N GLY A 306 -6.07 48.79 -23.15
CA GLY A 306 -7.36 49.23 -22.63
C GLY A 306 -7.28 50.10 -21.36
N PHE A 307 -6.14 50.06 -20.66
CA PHE A 307 -5.82 50.89 -19.50
C PHE A 307 -5.03 52.16 -19.81
N GLY A 308 -4.77 52.46 -21.08
CA GLY A 308 -4.05 53.66 -21.50
C GLY A 308 -2.56 53.65 -21.16
N ILE A 309 -1.99 52.46 -20.92
CA ILE A 309 -0.54 52.23 -20.78
C ILE A 309 0.10 52.38 -22.17
N GLU A 310 1.27 53.02 -22.25
CA GLU A 310 1.96 53.22 -23.53
C GLU A 310 2.41 51.89 -24.13
N GLU A 311 2.24 51.76 -25.45
CA GLU A 311 2.41 50.52 -26.20
C GLU A 311 3.80 49.90 -25.98
N ASP A 312 4.85 50.71 -25.91
CA ASP A 312 6.23 50.27 -25.66
C ASP A 312 6.42 49.60 -24.29
N CYS A 313 5.74 50.10 -23.25
CA CYS A 313 5.79 49.57 -21.88
C CYS A 313 5.08 48.22 -21.76
N ILE A 314 3.98 48.10 -22.50
CA ILE A 314 3.21 46.86 -22.61
C ILE A 314 4.03 45.82 -23.37
N PHE A 315 4.68 46.23 -24.46
CA PHE A 315 5.55 45.35 -25.23
C PHE A 315 6.77 44.88 -24.42
N GLU A 316 7.39 45.73 -23.59
CA GLU A 316 8.46 45.32 -22.65
C GLU A 316 7.94 44.35 -21.57
N PHE A 317 6.85 44.69 -20.87
CA PHE A 317 6.27 43.83 -19.82
C PHE A 317 5.87 42.45 -20.34
N VAL A 318 5.25 42.40 -21.51
CA VAL A 318 4.84 41.14 -22.14
C VAL A 318 6.04 40.40 -22.73
N ASN A 319 7.03 41.09 -23.32
CA ASN A 319 8.29 40.46 -23.71
C ASN A 319 8.96 39.78 -22.53
N GLU A 320 9.05 40.44 -21.38
CA GLU A 320 9.72 39.92 -20.19
C GLU A 320 8.93 38.77 -19.52
N LEU A 321 7.59 38.88 -19.46
CA LEU A 321 6.71 37.77 -19.05
C LEU A 321 6.94 36.50 -19.88
N PHE A 322 7.08 36.65 -21.19
CA PHE A 322 7.35 35.54 -22.11
C PHE A 322 8.84 35.18 -22.25
N TYR A 323 9.76 36.10 -21.92
CA TYR A 323 11.20 35.84 -21.90
C TYR A 323 11.57 35.01 -20.66
N ILE A 324 10.99 35.30 -19.50
CA ILE A 324 11.12 34.45 -18.30
C ILE A 324 10.52 33.06 -18.55
N SER A 325 9.47 32.94 -19.37
CA SER A 325 8.91 31.63 -19.74
C SER A 325 9.69 30.89 -20.84
N LYS A 326 10.41 31.59 -21.73
CA LYS A 326 11.16 31.00 -22.86
C LYS A 326 12.68 30.87 -22.67
N SER A 327 13.33 31.69 -21.84
CA SER A 327 14.78 31.66 -21.62
C SER A 327 15.27 30.41 -20.86
N VAL A 328 14.37 29.49 -20.53
CA VAL A 328 14.66 28.16 -19.96
C VAL A 328 14.56 27.05 -21.03
N ALA A 329 14.14 27.36 -22.26
CA ALA A 329 13.92 26.36 -23.32
C ALA A 329 15.08 26.24 -24.34
N SER A 330 16.20 26.94 -24.15
CA SER A 330 17.36 26.86 -25.04
C SER A 330 18.67 26.76 -24.26
N VAL A 331 19.05 25.54 -23.90
CA VAL A 331 20.46 25.16 -23.83
C VAL A 331 20.70 24.26 -25.03
N GLU A 332 21.39 24.79 -26.04
CA GLU A 332 21.85 24.01 -27.18
C GLU A 332 22.81 22.91 -26.71
N GLU A 333 22.70 21.76 -27.38
CA GLU A 333 23.51 20.56 -27.17
C GLU A 333 25.02 20.88 -27.27
N GLU A 334 25.71 20.94 -26.14
CA GLU A 334 27.15 20.70 -26.10
C GLU A 334 27.43 19.41 -25.33
N GLU A 335 28.21 18.52 -25.96
CA GLU A 335 28.62 17.22 -25.45
C GLU A 335 29.26 17.31 -24.06
N TYR A 336 28.53 16.90 -23.01
CA TYR A 336 29.11 16.73 -21.68
C TYR A 336 29.55 15.28 -21.45
N GLY A 337 30.87 15.13 -21.32
CA GLY A 337 31.53 13.91 -20.88
C GLY A 337 31.19 13.54 -19.43
N GLU A 338 31.39 12.26 -19.15
CA GLU A 338 31.23 11.60 -17.86
C GLU A 338 31.92 12.37 -16.70
N ASN A 339 31.13 12.78 -15.70
CA ASN A 339 31.50 13.32 -14.38
C ASN A 339 31.77 14.84 -14.26
N SER A 340 30.73 15.67 -14.37
CA SER A 340 30.58 16.89 -13.56
C SER A 340 29.17 17.47 -13.69
N TYR A 341 28.33 17.30 -12.67
CA TYR A 341 27.04 17.99 -12.58
C TYR A 341 27.25 19.37 -11.92
N SER A 342 27.41 20.43 -12.72
CA SER A 342 27.40 21.81 -12.20
C SER A 342 25.96 22.33 -12.13
N PHE A 343 25.49 22.61 -10.92
CA PHE A 343 24.14 23.13 -10.65
C PHE A 343 24.03 24.63 -11.01
N TYR A 344 23.01 24.94 -11.81
CA TYR A 344 22.22 26.18 -11.99
C TYR A 344 22.82 27.55 -11.66
N HIS A 345 22.74 28.44 -12.67
CA HIS A 345 22.65 29.88 -12.46
C HIS A 345 21.23 30.26 -12.00
N ASN A 346 21.12 30.79 -10.78
CA ASN A 346 19.94 31.52 -10.31
C ASN A 346 19.58 32.65 -11.29
N PRO A 347 18.32 32.88 -11.67
CA PRO A 347 17.92 34.19 -12.16
C PRO A 347 18.17 35.21 -11.05
N ASP A 348 19.02 36.20 -11.33
CA ASP A 348 19.49 37.19 -10.37
C ASP A 348 18.29 37.94 -9.72
N GLU A 349 18.16 37.85 -8.40
CA GLU A 349 17.14 38.53 -7.59
C GLU A 349 17.13 40.06 -7.87
N SER A 350 18.28 40.61 -8.28
CA SER A 350 18.46 41.99 -8.76
C SER A 350 17.65 42.31 -10.03
N SER A 351 17.55 41.38 -10.99
CA SER A 351 16.84 41.58 -12.26
C SER A 351 15.33 41.67 -12.06
N MET A 352 14.78 40.85 -11.15
CA MET A 352 13.37 40.92 -10.76
C MET A 352 13.06 42.19 -9.96
N GLN A 353 13.94 42.61 -9.05
CA GLN A 353 13.77 43.86 -8.31
C GLN A 353 13.84 45.10 -9.22
N ASN A 354 14.72 45.09 -10.22
CA ASN A 354 14.83 46.16 -11.22
C ASN A 354 13.57 46.24 -12.11
N LEU A 355 13.01 45.10 -12.53
CA LEU A 355 11.74 45.07 -13.26
C LEU A 355 10.59 45.65 -12.41
N MET A 356 10.56 45.34 -11.12
CA MET A 356 9.56 45.87 -10.18
C MET A 356 9.64 47.39 -10.00
N ASN A 357 10.86 47.94 -9.94
CA ASN A 357 11.07 49.38 -9.88
C ASN A 357 10.62 50.08 -11.18
N ARG A 358 10.86 49.45 -12.34
CA ARG A 358 10.51 49.99 -13.66
C ARG A 358 9.00 49.98 -13.91
N VAL A 359 8.29 48.93 -13.50
CA VAL A 359 6.81 48.89 -13.54
C VAL A 359 6.20 49.98 -12.63
N ALA A 360 6.80 50.23 -11.46
CA ALA A 360 6.37 51.29 -10.56
C ALA A 360 6.58 52.70 -11.15
N GLU A 361 7.71 52.94 -11.85
CA GLU A 361 7.98 54.19 -12.56
C GLU A 361 6.99 54.45 -13.70
N LEU A 362 6.62 53.41 -14.46
CA LEU A 362 5.69 53.51 -15.58
C LEU A 362 4.25 53.81 -15.14
N CYS A 363 3.83 53.25 -14.01
CA CYS A 363 2.55 53.61 -13.44
C CYS A 363 2.53 55.06 -12.91
N ALA A 364 3.68 55.66 -12.58
CA ALA A 364 3.78 56.99 -11.94
C ALA A 364 3.59 58.18 -12.89
N GLY A 365 3.43 57.94 -14.20
CA GLY A 365 3.15 58.97 -15.18
C GLY A 365 1.75 59.62 -15.02
N LYS A 366 1.57 60.84 -15.57
CA LYS A 366 0.32 61.64 -15.51
C LYS A 366 -0.98 60.90 -15.90
N LYS A 367 -0.90 59.81 -16.67
CA LYS A 367 -2.04 58.97 -17.07
C LYS A 367 -2.30 57.81 -16.09
N GLY A 368 -1.26 57.24 -15.47
CA GLY A 368 -1.39 56.23 -14.41
C GLY A 368 -1.96 56.81 -13.11
N LEU A 369 -1.71 58.09 -12.82
CA LEU A 369 -2.43 58.81 -11.75
C LEU A 369 -3.96 58.81 -11.94
N LYS A 370 -4.46 59.09 -13.15
CA LYS A 370 -5.91 59.07 -13.46
C LYS A 370 -6.55 57.69 -13.31
N MET A 371 -5.81 56.65 -13.69
CA MET A 371 -6.22 55.26 -13.48
C MET A 371 -6.31 54.94 -11.99
N THR A 372 -5.33 55.43 -11.22
CA THR A 372 -5.28 55.17 -9.78
C THR A 372 -6.30 55.96 -8.98
N GLU A 373 -6.64 57.19 -9.40
CA GLU A 373 -7.77 57.96 -8.85
C GLU A 373 -9.11 57.21 -9.04
N LYS A 374 -9.34 56.61 -10.22
CA LYS A 374 -10.55 55.84 -10.51
C LYS A 374 -10.62 54.49 -9.76
N ILE A 375 -9.48 53.82 -9.59
CA ILE A 375 -9.34 52.62 -8.74
C ILE A 375 -9.67 52.96 -7.28
N CYS A 376 -9.17 54.09 -6.79
CA CYS A 376 -9.44 54.54 -5.42
C CYS A 376 -10.89 54.93 -5.20
N GLU A 377 -11.57 55.54 -6.16
CA GLU A 377 -13.02 55.81 -6.07
C GLU A 377 -13.82 54.51 -5.92
N GLU A 378 -13.51 53.47 -6.71
CA GLU A 378 -14.19 52.18 -6.59
C GLU A 378 -13.86 51.42 -5.29
N ILE A 379 -12.60 51.46 -4.82
CA ILE A 379 -12.19 50.86 -3.55
C ILE A 379 -12.84 51.57 -2.36
N ASN A 380 -12.91 52.91 -2.39
CA ASN A 380 -13.56 53.70 -1.34
C ASN A 380 -15.08 53.48 -1.29
N CYS A 381 -15.72 53.18 -2.43
CA CYS A 381 -17.13 52.75 -2.48
C CYS A 381 -17.38 51.37 -1.86
N LEU A 382 -16.36 50.51 -1.75
CA LEU A 382 -16.45 49.17 -1.15
C LEU A 382 -16.28 49.15 0.39
N GLY A 383 -16.07 50.32 1.01
CA GLY A 383 -16.32 50.55 2.45
C GLY A 383 -15.40 49.86 3.46
N GLY A 384 -14.13 49.55 3.11
CA GLY A 384 -13.24 48.78 3.99
C GLY A 384 -11.81 49.26 4.19
N ILE A 385 -11.35 50.34 3.54
CA ILE A 385 -9.96 50.79 3.62
C ILE A 385 -9.91 52.32 3.71
N ASP A 386 -9.37 52.86 4.81
CA ASP A 386 -9.23 54.30 5.02
C ASP A 386 -8.23 54.96 4.03
N ASN A 387 -8.59 56.15 3.55
CA ASN A 387 -7.86 57.10 2.69
C ASN A 387 -6.36 56.80 2.42
N LEU A 388 -6.06 56.15 1.29
CA LEU A 388 -4.69 55.97 0.77
C LEU A 388 -4.27 57.15 -0.13
N SER A 389 -3.02 57.60 0.01
CA SER A 389 -2.38 58.66 -0.78
C SER A 389 -1.95 58.24 -2.21
N VAL A 390 -1.60 59.20 -3.06
CA VAL A 390 -1.19 58.97 -4.47
C VAL A 390 0.12 58.16 -4.64
N ASP A 391 1.03 58.19 -3.67
CA ASP A 391 2.24 57.33 -3.69
C ASP A 391 1.93 55.88 -3.25
N SER A 392 0.99 55.70 -2.33
CA SER A 392 0.50 54.35 -1.95
C SER A 392 -0.26 53.65 -3.07
N ASN A 393 -0.71 54.40 -4.06
CA ASN A 393 -1.57 54.02 -5.17
C ASN A 393 -0.79 53.26 -6.27
N LEU A 394 0.45 53.66 -6.54
CA LEU A 394 1.37 52.98 -7.47
C LEU A 394 1.84 51.62 -6.95
N SER A 395 2.13 51.57 -5.66
CA SER A 395 2.48 50.34 -4.94
C SER A 395 1.36 49.31 -4.99
N VAL A 396 0.10 49.76 -4.97
CA VAL A 396 -1.08 48.90 -5.11
C VAL A 396 -1.15 48.29 -6.51
N ILE A 397 -1.05 49.09 -7.58
CA ILE A 397 -1.09 48.58 -8.97
C ILE A 397 0.04 47.57 -9.22
N GLY A 398 1.26 47.88 -8.78
CA GLY A 398 2.39 46.97 -8.89
C GLY A 398 2.15 45.63 -8.18
N LYS A 399 1.47 45.62 -7.03
CA LYS A 399 1.07 44.39 -6.31
C LYS A 399 0.04 43.59 -7.09
N LEU A 400 -0.98 44.25 -7.64
CA LEU A 400 -2.02 43.60 -8.44
C LEU A 400 -1.43 42.89 -9.66
N LEU A 401 -0.54 43.56 -10.41
CA LEU A 401 0.14 42.97 -11.56
C LEU A 401 0.99 41.74 -11.21
N ARG A 402 1.65 41.74 -10.04
CA ARG A 402 2.35 40.55 -9.52
C ARG A 402 1.39 39.38 -9.27
N ARG A 403 0.22 39.62 -8.67
CA ARG A 403 -0.80 38.57 -8.47
C ARG A 403 -1.28 37.99 -9.80
N LEU A 404 -1.49 38.83 -10.81
CA LEU A 404 -1.87 38.37 -12.15
C LEU A 404 -0.76 37.53 -12.80
N ARG A 405 0.50 37.96 -12.70
CA ARG A 405 1.65 37.18 -13.18
C ARG A 405 1.72 35.81 -12.52
N TYR A 406 1.53 35.73 -11.20
CA TYR A 406 1.44 34.45 -10.49
C TYR A 406 0.37 33.54 -11.11
N VAL A 407 -0.86 34.03 -11.21
CA VAL A 407 -2.00 33.24 -11.72
C VAL A 407 -1.74 32.72 -13.13
N ILE A 408 -1.26 33.57 -14.04
CA ILE A 408 -0.98 33.18 -15.43
C ILE A 408 0.13 32.12 -15.48
N THR A 409 1.27 32.40 -14.83
CA THR A 409 2.44 31.52 -14.92
C THR A 409 2.22 30.18 -14.21
N GLU A 410 1.47 30.14 -13.12
CA GLU A 410 1.14 28.89 -12.42
C GLU A 410 0.15 28.04 -13.24
N LYS A 411 -0.82 28.65 -13.93
CA LYS A 411 -1.72 27.93 -14.87
C LYS A 411 -0.93 27.28 -16.03
N MET A 412 0.07 27.98 -16.56
CA MET A 412 0.96 27.45 -17.59
C MET A 412 1.75 26.24 -17.07
N ARG A 413 2.40 26.37 -15.90
CA ARG A 413 3.11 25.25 -15.26
C ARG A 413 2.21 24.03 -15.11
N CYS A 414 1.01 24.19 -14.56
CA CYS A 414 0.04 23.09 -14.42
C CYS A 414 -0.34 22.40 -15.74
N SER A 415 -0.24 23.09 -16.88
CA SER A 415 -0.57 22.52 -18.19
C SER A 415 0.58 21.71 -18.79
N GLU A 416 1.83 22.06 -18.46
CA GLU A 416 3.05 21.44 -19.01
C GLU A 416 3.47 20.17 -18.24
N ILE A 417 3.21 20.12 -16.93
CA ILE A 417 3.71 19.03 -16.06
C ILE A 417 3.30 17.62 -16.51
N PRO A 418 2.06 17.33 -16.95
CA PRO A 418 1.70 15.97 -17.38
C PRO A 418 2.62 15.43 -18.48
N ASP A 419 3.01 16.27 -19.43
CA ASP A 419 3.90 15.89 -20.53
C ASP A 419 5.35 15.71 -20.05
N ILE A 420 5.84 16.62 -19.20
CA ILE A 420 7.19 16.55 -18.60
C ILE A 420 7.37 15.25 -17.81
N ILE A 421 6.36 14.86 -17.01
CA ILE A 421 6.39 13.61 -16.22
C ILE A 421 6.31 12.38 -17.12
N GLN A 422 5.48 12.40 -18.16
CA GLN A 422 5.38 11.29 -19.12
C GLN A 422 6.69 11.04 -19.88
N LEU A 423 7.46 12.10 -20.14
CA LEU A 423 8.80 12.04 -20.72
C LEU A 423 9.88 11.60 -19.71
N GLY A 424 9.55 11.51 -18.42
CA GLY A 424 10.51 11.17 -17.37
C GLY A 424 11.54 12.27 -17.07
N ASN A 425 11.28 13.52 -17.46
CA ASN A 425 12.19 14.63 -17.25
C ASN A 425 12.02 15.24 -15.84
N TYR A 426 12.52 14.53 -14.82
CA TYR A 426 12.38 14.96 -13.43
C TYR A 426 13.25 16.17 -13.05
N VAL A 427 14.26 16.48 -13.86
CA VAL A 427 15.07 17.69 -13.71
C VAL A 427 14.21 18.90 -14.01
N GLU A 428 13.60 18.94 -15.20
CA GLU A 428 12.66 20.01 -15.58
C GLU A 428 11.45 20.06 -14.64
N PHE A 429 10.94 18.91 -14.19
CA PHE A 429 9.88 18.89 -13.18
C PHE A 429 10.29 19.59 -11.88
N GLY A 430 11.51 19.33 -11.40
CA GLY A 430 12.10 20.00 -10.25
C GLY A 430 12.28 21.50 -10.44
N GLU A 431 12.76 21.93 -11.61
CA GLU A 431 12.86 23.35 -11.97
C GLU A 431 11.50 24.05 -11.90
N LYS A 432 10.45 23.43 -12.43
CA LYS A 432 9.08 23.99 -12.37
C LYS A 432 8.61 24.12 -10.93
N ILE A 433 8.95 23.17 -10.04
CA ILE A 433 8.62 23.27 -8.60
C ILE A 433 9.31 24.49 -7.98
N ILE A 434 10.59 24.72 -8.28
CA ILE A 434 11.35 25.88 -7.80
C ILE A 434 10.72 27.18 -8.32
N HIS A 435 10.34 27.23 -9.60
CA HIS A 435 9.67 28.39 -10.18
C HIS A 435 8.31 28.69 -9.53
N SER A 436 7.53 27.66 -9.21
CA SER A 436 6.28 27.81 -8.44
C SER A 436 6.57 28.44 -7.07
N HIS A 437 7.61 27.99 -6.36
CA HIS A 437 8.02 28.59 -5.08
C HIS A 437 8.41 30.07 -5.23
N LEU A 438 9.24 30.40 -6.21
CA LEU A 438 9.69 31.77 -6.43
C LEU A 438 8.50 32.69 -6.76
N SER A 439 7.53 32.20 -7.53
CA SER A 439 6.32 32.96 -7.82
C SER A 439 5.43 33.09 -6.57
N LEU A 440 5.30 32.05 -5.74
CA LEU A 440 4.63 32.15 -4.44
C LEU A 440 5.30 33.14 -3.47
N LYS A 441 6.64 33.21 -3.48
CA LYS A 441 7.44 34.13 -2.66
C LYS A 441 7.34 35.57 -3.17
N LEU A 442 7.65 35.80 -4.44
CA LEU A 442 7.84 37.13 -5.02
C LEU A 442 6.56 37.71 -5.62
N ASP A 443 5.79 36.90 -6.33
CA ASP A 443 4.61 37.34 -7.07
C ASP A 443 3.35 37.26 -6.24
N TYR A 444 3.21 36.23 -5.41
CA TYR A 444 2.05 36.02 -4.57
C TYR A 444 2.25 36.45 -3.12
N GLU A 445 3.50 36.62 -2.68
CA GLU A 445 3.87 37.09 -1.33
C GLU A 445 3.14 36.33 -0.22
N VAL A 446 3.22 35.00 -0.25
CA VAL A 446 2.65 34.10 0.77
C VAL A 446 3.69 33.24 1.48
N SER A 447 4.97 33.31 1.06
CA SER A 447 6.07 32.61 1.73
C SER A 447 6.58 33.37 2.96
N CYS A 448 7.49 32.76 3.70
CA CYS A 448 8.20 33.39 4.82
C CYS A 448 9.67 32.94 4.88
N PRO A 449 10.54 33.67 5.61
CA PRO A 449 11.98 33.40 5.64
C PRO A 449 12.35 31.96 6.06
N THR A 450 11.55 31.36 6.95
CA THR A 450 11.76 29.98 7.39
C THR A 450 11.53 28.99 6.24
N LEU A 451 10.44 29.16 5.48
CA LEU A 451 10.10 28.29 4.36
C LEU A 451 11.07 28.51 3.18
N ASP A 452 11.40 29.77 2.89
CA ASP A 452 12.40 30.13 1.86
C ASP A 452 13.76 29.50 2.19
N GLY A 453 14.17 29.56 3.47
CA GLY A 453 15.41 28.98 3.93
C GLY A 453 15.46 27.45 3.87
N LEU A 454 14.31 26.77 4.02
CA LEU A 454 14.18 25.32 3.80
C LEU A 454 14.25 24.97 2.32
N VAL A 455 13.54 25.71 1.47
CA VAL A 455 13.57 25.49 0.01
C VAL A 455 14.98 25.68 -0.52
N GLN A 456 15.67 26.76 -0.14
CA GLN A 456 17.06 26.97 -0.54
C GLN A 456 17.96 25.82 -0.07
N LEU A 457 17.81 25.38 1.18
CA LEU A 457 18.61 24.27 1.71
C LEU A 457 18.33 22.96 0.96
N ALA A 458 17.10 22.73 0.53
CA ALA A 458 16.72 21.59 -0.30
C ALA A 458 17.39 21.65 -1.67
N VAL A 459 17.27 22.79 -2.37
CA VAL A 459 17.89 23.00 -3.69
C VAL A 459 19.41 22.87 -3.64
N ASP A 460 20.06 23.32 -2.56
CA ASP A 460 21.50 23.17 -2.34
C ASP A 460 21.94 21.73 -2.01
N THR A 461 21.00 20.78 -1.95
CA THR A 461 21.27 19.39 -1.60
C THR A 461 21.29 18.50 -2.82
N GLU A 462 22.49 17.98 -3.13
CA GLU A 462 22.68 17.00 -4.19
C GLU A 462 21.64 15.86 -4.14
N GLY A 463 21.02 15.58 -5.29
CA GLY A 463 19.97 14.60 -5.46
C GLY A 463 18.56 15.12 -5.12
N VAL A 464 18.41 16.38 -4.71
CA VAL A 464 17.13 17.10 -4.74
C VAL A 464 16.94 17.72 -6.13
N TYR A 465 15.76 17.52 -6.72
CA TYR A 465 15.40 18.09 -8.01
C TYR A 465 14.74 19.47 -7.86
N GLY A 466 13.93 19.66 -6.82
CA GLY A 466 13.29 20.95 -6.55
C GLY A 466 12.50 20.95 -5.24
N ALA A 467 12.21 22.14 -4.72
CA ALA A 467 11.39 22.29 -3.53
C ALA A 467 10.53 23.56 -3.59
N LYS A 468 9.39 23.54 -2.89
CA LYS A 468 8.52 24.69 -2.73
C LYS A 468 7.84 24.70 -1.37
N MET A 469 7.27 25.85 -1.01
CA MET A 469 6.32 25.93 0.10
C MET A 469 5.00 25.19 -0.22
N MET A 470 4.31 24.74 0.82
CA MET A 470 2.93 24.26 0.74
C MET A 470 2.01 25.11 1.62
N SER A 471 0.72 25.13 1.29
CA SER A 471 -0.32 25.62 2.19
C SER A 471 -0.26 24.87 3.54
N GLY A 472 -0.43 25.58 4.65
CA GLY A 472 -0.32 25.01 6.01
C GLY A 472 1.09 25.02 6.62
N GLY A 473 2.03 25.79 6.08
CA GLY A 473 3.29 26.11 6.78
C GLY A 473 4.39 25.06 6.69
N GLY A 474 4.52 24.36 5.57
CA GLY A 474 5.62 23.41 5.32
C GLY A 474 6.19 23.52 3.91
N THR A 475 7.05 22.57 3.54
CA THR A 475 7.64 22.49 2.19
C THR A 475 7.43 21.12 1.55
N LEU A 476 7.25 21.11 0.24
CA LEU A 476 7.28 19.95 -0.65
C LEU A 476 8.66 19.89 -1.30
N THR A 477 9.39 18.80 -1.11
CA THR A 477 10.67 18.57 -1.77
C THR A 477 10.57 17.36 -2.69
N LEU A 478 10.92 17.52 -3.96
CA LEU A 478 11.08 16.45 -4.95
C LEU A 478 12.55 16.03 -4.94
N LEU A 479 12.83 14.77 -4.59
CA LEU A 479 14.21 14.30 -4.51
C LEU A 479 14.35 12.82 -4.86
N HIS A 480 15.55 12.46 -5.30
CA HIS A 480 15.96 11.08 -5.43
C HIS A 480 16.09 10.45 -4.04
N ARG A 481 15.67 9.19 -3.88
CA ARG A 481 15.67 8.44 -2.62
C ARG A 481 16.98 8.54 -1.80
N ASN A 482 18.13 8.58 -2.47
CA ASN A 482 19.44 8.64 -1.82
C ASN A 482 19.73 10.00 -1.15
N ALA A 483 18.98 11.05 -1.51
CA ALA A 483 19.13 12.39 -0.94
C ALA A 483 18.31 12.60 0.33
N VAL A 484 17.40 11.68 0.70
CA VAL A 484 16.49 11.84 1.86
C VAL A 484 17.29 12.08 3.15
N GLU A 485 18.23 11.19 3.47
CA GLU A 485 19.05 11.33 4.69
C GLU A 485 19.92 12.58 4.66
N LYS A 486 20.52 12.88 3.51
CA LYS A 486 21.41 14.04 3.32
C LYS A 486 20.65 15.34 3.58
N TYR A 487 19.45 15.47 3.04
CA TYR A 487 18.60 16.64 3.23
C TYR A 487 18.10 16.75 4.67
N ILE A 488 17.57 15.68 5.25
CA ILE A 488 17.11 15.67 6.66
C ILE A 488 18.24 16.08 7.59
N LYS A 489 19.44 15.50 7.40
CA LYS A 489 20.62 15.84 8.19
C LYS A 489 20.96 17.33 8.10
N LYS A 490 20.98 17.91 6.89
CA LYS A 490 21.20 19.35 6.70
C LYS A 490 20.16 20.22 7.39
N VAL A 491 18.87 19.84 7.33
CA VAL A 491 17.80 20.59 8.01
C VAL A 491 18.00 20.54 9.52
N VAL A 492 18.29 19.37 10.08
CA VAL A 492 18.53 19.18 11.52
C VAL A 492 19.81 19.90 11.96
N GLU A 493 20.87 19.92 11.15
CA GLU A 493 22.10 20.66 11.44
C GLU A 493 21.88 22.18 11.46
N LYS A 494 21.07 22.70 10.53
CA LYS A 494 20.82 24.15 10.41
C LYS A 494 19.78 24.67 11.41
N TYR A 495 18.71 23.91 11.65
CA TYR A 495 17.56 24.38 12.42
C TYR A 495 17.28 23.57 13.70
N GLY A 496 17.99 22.46 13.93
CA GLY A 496 17.72 21.53 15.03
C GLY A 496 16.57 20.55 14.74
N PRO A 497 16.21 19.68 15.71
CA PRO A 497 15.16 18.66 15.57
C PRO A 497 13.74 19.26 15.74
N VAL A 498 13.51 20.45 15.21
CA VAL A 498 12.24 21.18 15.30
C VAL A 498 11.32 20.94 14.11
N PHE A 499 11.74 20.10 13.16
CA PHE A 499 10.97 19.70 11.99
C PHE A 499 10.61 18.21 12.03
N GLN A 500 9.42 17.90 11.54
CA GLN A 500 8.94 16.57 11.21
C GLN A 500 9.00 16.35 9.71
N PHE A 501 9.36 15.13 9.34
CA PHE A 501 9.51 14.73 7.94
C PHE A 501 8.53 13.62 7.60
N TYR A 502 7.76 13.85 6.54
CA TYR A 502 6.76 12.91 6.03
C TYR A 502 7.12 12.54 4.61
N LEU A 503 7.58 11.31 4.44
CA LEU A 503 7.85 10.79 3.12
C LEU A 503 6.52 10.38 2.46
N THR A 504 6.29 10.85 1.25
CA THR A 504 5.05 10.66 0.51
C THR A 504 5.31 10.25 -0.93
N PHE A 505 4.36 9.51 -1.48
CA PHE A 505 4.32 9.08 -2.87
C PHE A 505 2.84 8.95 -3.26
N PRO A 506 2.49 9.13 -4.55
CA PRO A 506 1.12 8.97 -5.02
C PRO A 506 0.52 7.61 -4.61
N ASN A 507 -0.71 7.62 -4.09
CA ASN A 507 -1.40 6.43 -3.60
C ASN A 507 -2.87 6.42 -4.05
N SER A 508 -3.55 5.28 -3.91
CA SER A 508 -4.96 5.13 -4.27
C SER A 508 -5.90 5.95 -3.36
N GLY A 509 -6.99 6.41 -3.97
CA GLY A 509 -8.10 7.15 -3.40
C GLY A 509 -8.99 6.32 -2.46
N ALA A 510 -10.21 6.83 -2.26
CA ALA A 510 -11.16 6.27 -1.30
C ALA A 510 -11.60 4.84 -1.65
N ARG A 511 -11.64 3.99 -0.63
CA ARG A 511 -11.98 2.57 -0.74
C ARG A 511 -12.89 2.10 0.38
N VAL A 512 -13.75 1.15 0.04
CA VAL A 512 -14.54 0.39 1.01
C VAL A 512 -13.61 -0.62 1.67
N LEU A 513 -13.71 -0.73 3.00
CA LEU A 513 -13.01 -1.73 3.78
C LEU A 513 -13.95 -2.90 4.05
N ASN A 514 -13.48 -4.11 3.80
CA ASN A 514 -14.25 -5.31 4.06
C ASN A 514 -14.17 -5.71 5.54
N ILE A 515 -15.18 -5.28 6.32
CA ILE A 515 -15.20 -5.44 7.78
C ILE A 515 -16.29 -6.43 8.28
N GLY A 516 -17.40 -6.71 7.53
CA GLY A 516 -18.57 -7.45 8.11
C GLY A 516 -19.43 -8.39 7.23
N ALA A 517 -18.91 -8.90 6.13
CA ALA A 517 -19.43 -10.00 5.29
C ALA A 517 -19.73 -11.39 5.89
N LYS A 518 -20.17 -11.62 7.15
CA LYS A 518 -19.78 -12.90 7.84
C LYS A 518 -18.27 -13.21 7.65
N SER A 519 -17.54 -12.14 7.35
CA SER A 519 -16.13 -11.95 7.48
C SER A 519 -16.04 -11.51 8.94
N ASN A 520 -15.78 -12.38 9.91
CA ASN A 520 -14.40 -12.79 10.17
C ASN A 520 -13.43 -11.78 9.52
N PRO A 521 -12.72 -10.91 10.26
CA PRO A 521 -11.77 -9.94 9.72
C PRO A 521 -10.56 -10.64 9.04
N LYS A 522 -10.86 -11.43 8.01
CA LYS A 522 -10.10 -12.53 7.42
C LYS A 522 -10.44 -12.77 5.93
N SER A 523 -11.21 -11.95 5.21
CA SER A 523 -11.64 -12.39 3.86
C SER A 523 -11.37 -11.45 2.69
N VAL A 524 -10.70 -10.31 2.85
CA VAL A 524 -10.24 -9.56 1.64
C VAL A 524 -8.78 -9.13 1.70
N LEU A 525 -8.09 -9.23 2.84
CA LEU A 525 -6.62 -9.23 2.89
C LEU A 525 -6.17 -10.29 3.88
N SER A 526 -5.68 -11.41 3.35
CA SER A 526 -5.43 -12.67 4.03
C SER A 526 -6.68 -13.31 4.63
N ASN A 527 -6.96 -14.57 4.29
CA ASN A 527 -7.39 -15.49 5.33
C ASN A 527 -6.40 -15.31 6.49
N LYS A 528 -6.78 -14.55 7.52
CA LYS A 528 -5.92 -14.24 8.66
C LYS A 528 -5.79 -15.51 9.46
N TYR A 529 -4.89 -16.37 9.02
CA TYR A 529 -4.51 -17.55 9.76
C TYR A 529 -3.94 -17.11 11.08
N LEU A 530 -4.30 -17.87 12.11
CA LEU A 530 -3.68 -17.69 13.41
C LEU A 530 -2.17 -17.78 13.19
N ASN A 531 -1.44 -16.75 13.59
CA ASN A 531 0.02 -16.82 13.57
C ASN A 531 0.47 -17.96 14.49
N LYS A 532 1.76 -18.33 14.44
CA LYS A 532 2.29 -19.47 15.22
C LYS A 532 1.88 -19.46 16.69
N ILE A 533 1.88 -18.28 17.31
CA ILE A 533 1.52 -18.12 18.73
C ILE A 533 0.01 -18.28 18.91
N GLU A 534 -0.81 -17.60 18.12
CA GLU A 534 -2.27 -17.69 18.20
C GLU A 534 -2.78 -19.12 17.97
N LEU A 535 -2.19 -19.84 17.02
CA LEU A 535 -2.56 -21.22 16.73
C LEU A 535 -2.18 -22.16 17.88
N MET A 536 -1.01 -21.94 18.50
CA MET A 536 -0.62 -22.65 19.73
C MET A 536 -1.63 -22.40 20.86
N LYS A 537 -2.01 -21.15 21.11
CA LYS A 537 -2.98 -20.81 22.17
C LYS A 537 -4.32 -21.51 21.95
N GLN A 538 -4.80 -21.55 20.71
CA GLN A 538 -6.01 -22.26 20.34
C GLN A 538 -5.89 -23.77 20.56
N ALA A 539 -4.79 -24.39 20.10
CA ALA A 539 -4.54 -25.81 20.32
C ALA A 539 -4.48 -26.18 21.81
N VAL A 540 -3.84 -25.33 22.64
CA VAL A 540 -3.82 -25.50 24.10
C VAL A 540 -5.22 -25.44 24.70
N ARG A 541 -6.05 -24.48 24.28
CA ARG A 541 -7.45 -24.36 24.72
C ARG A 541 -8.27 -25.60 24.36
N TYR A 542 -8.15 -26.09 23.12
CA TYR A 542 -8.87 -27.28 22.70
C TYR A 542 -8.37 -28.55 23.37
N PHE A 543 -7.06 -28.65 23.66
CA PHE A 543 -6.51 -29.72 24.46
C PHE A 543 -7.16 -29.76 25.85
N ASP A 544 -7.19 -28.64 26.57
CA ASP A 544 -7.79 -28.56 27.90
C ASP A 544 -9.29 -28.88 27.87
N LEU A 545 -10.03 -28.32 26.91
CA LEU A 545 -11.46 -28.64 26.73
C LEU A 545 -11.71 -30.14 26.50
N THR A 546 -10.80 -30.81 25.78
CA THR A 546 -10.93 -32.23 25.40
C THR A 546 -10.51 -33.17 26.53
N TYR A 547 -9.39 -32.88 27.20
CA TYR A 547 -8.75 -33.81 28.13
C TYR A 547 -8.86 -33.41 29.60
N LYS A 548 -9.30 -32.17 29.90
CA LYS A 548 -9.51 -31.60 31.24
C LYS A 548 -8.24 -31.40 32.07
N TYR A 549 -7.11 -31.17 31.40
CA TYR A 549 -5.85 -30.76 32.00
C TYR A 549 -4.96 -30.07 30.97
N ASN A 550 -3.89 -29.41 31.41
CA ASN A 550 -3.01 -28.63 30.55
C ASN A 550 -1.97 -29.49 29.80
N PRO A 551 -1.68 -29.18 28.52
CA PRO A 551 -0.57 -29.81 27.81
C PRO A 551 0.77 -29.34 28.39
N THR A 552 1.80 -30.18 28.28
CA THR A 552 3.14 -29.90 28.84
C THR A 552 4.20 -29.66 27.77
N HIS A 553 3.95 -30.12 26.55
CA HIS A 553 4.86 -30.05 25.41
C HIS A 553 4.09 -29.59 24.17
N GLY A 554 4.81 -28.99 23.23
CA GLY A 554 4.26 -28.63 21.93
C GLY A 554 5.34 -28.52 20.85
N ALA A 555 4.92 -28.71 19.61
CA ALA A 555 5.76 -28.52 18.44
C ALA A 555 4.94 -28.00 17.26
N PHE A 556 5.62 -27.45 16.27
CA PHE A 556 5.02 -27.02 15.01
C PHE A 556 5.85 -27.47 13.82
N SER A 557 5.21 -27.47 12.65
CA SER A 557 5.88 -27.61 11.37
C SER A 557 5.26 -26.68 10.34
N PRO A 558 6.06 -26.05 9.46
CA PRO A 558 5.54 -25.29 8.33
C PRO A 558 5.26 -26.15 7.10
N GLY A 559 4.38 -25.62 6.24
CA GLY A 559 4.24 -26.00 4.84
C GLY A 559 5.44 -25.60 4.02
N VAL A 560 5.55 -26.19 2.83
CA VAL A 560 6.60 -25.90 1.85
C VAL A 560 5.96 -25.54 0.53
N THR A 561 6.55 -24.57 -0.15
CA THR A 561 6.26 -24.28 -1.55
C THR A 561 7.54 -24.37 -2.36
N ASN A 562 7.44 -24.89 -3.57
CA ASN A 562 8.56 -24.99 -4.48
C ASN A 562 8.54 -23.80 -5.45
N ILE A 563 9.58 -22.97 -5.42
CA ILE A 563 9.71 -21.82 -6.33
C ILE A 563 10.05 -22.33 -7.73
N ILE A 564 11.01 -23.26 -7.85
CA ILE A 564 11.44 -23.93 -9.09
C ILE A 564 11.97 -25.33 -8.77
N GLY A 565 11.89 -26.27 -9.70
CA GLY A 565 12.38 -27.64 -9.50
C GLY A 565 11.27 -28.67 -9.49
N ASP A 566 10.13 -28.38 -10.12
CA ASP A 566 8.99 -29.30 -10.09
C ASP A 566 9.38 -30.66 -10.68
N HIS A 567 8.99 -31.73 -10.00
CA HIS A 567 9.29 -33.11 -10.40
C HIS A 567 10.79 -33.46 -10.48
N SER A 568 11.66 -32.62 -9.93
CA SER A 568 13.11 -32.87 -9.89
C SER A 568 13.52 -33.73 -8.69
N ASP A 569 12.73 -33.76 -7.62
CA ASP A 569 13.02 -34.43 -6.34
C ASP A 569 13.25 -35.94 -6.47
N TYR A 570 12.27 -36.69 -6.99
CA TYR A 570 12.42 -38.14 -7.24
C TYR A 570 13.29 -38.45 -8.46
N ASN A 571 13.66 -37.43 -9.24
CA ASN A 571 14.68 -37.52 -10.28
C ASN A 571 16.09 -37.20 -9.76
N HIS A 572 16.25 -36.98 -8.45
CA HIS A 572 17.51 -36.61 -7.81
C HIS A 572 18.11 -35.31 -8.36
N GLY A 573 17.29 -34.37 -8.79
CA GLY A 573 17.65 -33.08 -9.35
C GLY A 573 17.92 -32.00 -8.31
N PHE A 574 17.67 -30.75 -8.70
CA PHE A 574 17.77 -29.56 -7.84
C PHE A 574 16.40 -28.90 -7.69
N THR A 575 16.12 -28.37 -6.50
CA THR A 575 14.93 -27.55 -6.25
C THR A 575 15.31 -26.26 -5.52
N VAL A 576 14.57 -25.18 -5.78
CA VAL A 576 14.60 -23.94 -5.00
C VAL A 576 13.26 -23.83 -4.30
N SER A 577 13.24 -24.06 -3.00
CA SER A 577 12.00 -24.17 -2.23
C SER A 577 12.10 -23.39 -0.92
N MET A 578 10.97 -23.03 -0.32
CA MET A 578 10.95 -22.36 0.98
C MET A 578 9.83 -22.91 1.86
N ALA A 579 10.04 -22.85 3.18
CA ALA A 579 8.96 -23.03 4.13
C ALA A 579 8.06 -21.78 4.13
N VAL A 580 6.76 -21.97 4.38
CA VAL A 580 5.76 -20.90 4.39
C VAL A 580 5.06 -20.78 5.74
N SER A 581 4.47 -19.62 6.01
CA SER A 581 3.76 -19.27 7.25
C SER A 581 2.44 -20.04 7.50
N LEU A 582 2.14 -21.05 6.68
CA LEU A 582 1.03 -21.97 6.84
C LEU A 582 1.54 -23.24 7.55
N ILE A 583 1.12 -23.48 8.79
CA ILE A 583 1.70 -24.42 9.73
C ILE A 583 0.66 -25.39 10.34
N THR A 584 1.17 -26.49 10.90
CA THR A 584 0.45 -27.39 11.81
C THR A 584 1.11 -27.37 13.18
N VAL A 585 0.30 -27.36 14.23
CA VAL A 585 0.73 -27.38 15.63
C VAL A 585 0.21 -28.66 16.31
N VAL A 586 1.05 -29.25 17.14
CA VAL A 586 0.71 -30.37 18.02
C VAL A 586 1.05 -29.97 19.45
N VAL A 587 0.09 -30.08 20.36
CA VAL A 587 0.31 -29.90 21.81
C VAL A 587 -0.12 -31.15 22.55
N GLY A 588 0.54 -31.49 23.66
CA GLY A 588 0.21 -32.70 24.38
C GLY A 588 0.99 -32.94 25.66
N ALA A 589 0.68 -34.04 26.32
CA ALA A 589 1.25 -34.44 27.59
C ALA A 589 1.11 -35.95 27.81
N TYR A 590 2.05 -36.54 28.57
CA TYR A 590 1.90 -37.91 29.05
C TYR A 590 0.64 -38.06 29.89
N ASN A 591 -0.09 -39.17 29.70
CA ASN A 591 -1.37 -39.42 30.39
C ASN A 591 -1.28 -40.51 31.45
N GLY A 592 -0.07 -41.06 31.69
CA GLY A 592 0.16 -42.11 32.70
C GLY A 592 -0.40 -43.48 32.32
N THR A 593 -0.84 -43.68 31.08
CA THR A 593 -1.40 -44.96 30.59
C THR A 593 -0.56 -45.56 29.47
N SER A 594 -0.97 -46.71 28.93
CA SER A 594 -0.44 -47.27 27.68
C SER A 594 -1.24 -46.82 26.44
N ARG A 595 -2.20 -45.89 26.58
CA ARG A 595 -3.06 -45.44 25.48
C ARG A 595 -2.59 -44.10 24.93
N VAL A 596 -2.62 -43.99 23.61
CA VAL A 596 -2.45 -42.73 22.88
C VAL A 596 -3.85 -42.23 22.51
N ARG A 597 -4.17 -41.00 22.88
CA ARG A 597 -5.42 -40.34 22.51
C ARG A 597 -5.10 -39.10 21.68
N VAL A 598 -5.63 -39.04 20.47
CA VAL A 598 -5.42 -37.93 19.53
C VAL A 598 -6.76 -37.27 19.25
N ALA A 599 -6.82 -35.95 19.31
CA ALA A 599 -7.95 -35.16 18.86
C ALA A 599 -7.49 -34.06 17.88
N THR A 600 -8.36 -33.67 16.95
CA THR A 600 -8.06 -32.60 15.99
C THR A 600 -9.29 -31.80 15.59
N THR A 601 -9.06 -30.54 15.23
CA THR A 601 -10.00 -29.62 14.57
C THR A 601 -9.91 -29.67 13.04
N ILE A 602 -8.94 -30.39 12.47
CA ILE A 602 -8.68 -30.38 11.03
C ILE A 602 -9.77 -31.19 10.28
N ASP A 603 -10.58 -30.50 9.47
CA ASP A 603 -11.69 -31.09 8.71
C ASP A 603 -11.28 -31.90 7.47
N VAL A 604 -9.98 -31.97 7.17
CA VAL A 604 -9.46 -32.44 5.88
C VAL A 604 -8.88 -33.83 6.00
N GLY A 605 -9.74 -34.85 5.83
CA GLY A 605 -9.29 -36.24 5.74
C GLY A 605 -9.06 -36.93 7.09
N PHE A 606 -9.26 -36.27 8.22
CA PHE A 606 -9.10 -36.83 9.57
C PHE A 606 -10.41 -37.33 10.17
N GLU A 607 -11.04 -38.30 9.52
CA GLU A 607 -12.15 -39.04 10.12
C GLU A 607 -11.67 -40.41 10.64
N PRO A 608 -11.93 -40.75 11.91
CA PRO A 608 -12.61 -39.93 12.93
C PRO A 608 -11.70 -38.83 13.51
N LYS A 609 -12.29 -37.67 13.88
CA LYS A 609 -11.57 -36.53 14.53
C LYS A 609 -10.98 -36.83 15.90
N LYS A 610 -11.32 -37.98 16.49
CA LYS A 610 -10.75 -38.52 17.72
C LYS A 610 -10.32 -39.95 17.48
N ILE A 611 -9.08 -40.26 17.81
CA ILE A 611 -8.49 -41.58 17.62
C ILE A 611 -7.87 -42.04 18.94
N ILE A 612 -8.08 -43.32 19.27
CA ILE A 612 -7.48 -43.95 20.45
C ILE A 612 -6.86 -45.29 20.02
N PHE A 613 -5.62 -45.54 20.45
CA PHE A 613 -4.96 -46.83 20.30
C PHE A 613 -3.98 -47.08 21.45
N SER A 614 -3.47 -48.31 21.58
CA SER A 614 -2.59 -48.72 22.68
C SER A 614 -1.15 -48.97 22.21
N LEU A 615 -0.20 -48.74 23.10
CA LEU A 615 1.22 -49.05 22.98
C LEU A 615 1.53 -50.40 23.67
N PRO A 616 2.51 -51.19 23.18
CA PRO A 616 3.35 -50.94 22.01
C PRO A 616 2.54 -51.06 20.71
N VAL A 617 2.93 -50.30 19.68
CA VAL A 617 2.21 -50.29 18.40
C VAL A 617 2.44 -51.64 17.70
N SER A 618 1.38 -52.41 17.46
CA SER A 618 1.52 -53.63 16.66
C SER A 618 1.92 -53.28 15.22
N ARG A 619 2.83 -54.07 14.62
CA ARG A 619 3.22 -53.92 13.20
C ARG A 619 2.10 -54.28 12.22
N ASP A 620 0.98 -54.79 12.72
CA ASP A 620 -0.17 -55.14 11.90
C ASP A 620 -0.95 -53.85 11.55
N LEU A 621 -0.50 -53.14 10.51
CA LEU A 621 -0.97 -51.83 10.06
C LEU A 621 -2.35 -51.87 9.36
N ARG A 622 -3.25 -52.77 9.76
CA ARG A 622 -4.52 -53.07 9.05
C ARG A 622 -5.67 -52.09 9.35
N PHE A 623 -5.41 -50.80 9.54
CA PHE A 623 -6.47 -49.82 9.86
C PHE A 623 -6.29 -48.47 9.15
N GLY A 624 -6.92 -48.33 7.98
CA GLY A 624 -7.32 -47.04 7.37
C GLY A 624 -6.32 -45.88 7.47
N ARG A 625 -6.82 -44.67 7.77
CA ARG A 625 -6.05 -43.41 7.78
C ARG A 625 -5.13 -43.20 9.01
N ILE A 626 -5.06 -44.18 9.94
CA ILE A 626 -4.23 -44.17 11.17
C ILE A 626 -2.82 -44.75 10.90
N LYS A 627 -2.60 -45.33 9.71
CA LYS A 627 -1.37 -46.02 9.30
C LYS A 627 -0.09 -45.22 9.57
N TRP A 628 -0.04 -43.96 9.16
CA TRP A 628 1.17 -43.14 9.24
C TRP A 628 1.54 -42.76 10.67
N MET A 629 0.56 -42.49 11.56
CA MET A 629 0.85 -42.21 12.98
C MET A 629 1.46 -43.44 13.64
N LYS A 630 0.89 -44.63 13.38
CA LYS A 630 1.44 -45.91 13.84
C LYS A 630 2.83 -46.15 13.26
N LEU A 631 3.05 -45.83 12.00
CA LEU A 631 4.35 -45.98 11.35
C LEU A 631 5.39 -45.03 11.92
N ILE A 632 5.08 -43.73 12.10
CA ILE A 632 5.98 -42.79 12.77
C ILE A 632 6.32 -43.30 14.16
N MET A 633 5.34 -43.72 14.94
CA MET A 633 5.59 -44.24 16.28
C MET A 633 6.46 -45.49 16.27
N ALA A 634 6.18 -46.45 15.40
CA ALA A 634 6.97 -47.68 15.28
C ALA A 634 8.41 -47.39 14.81
N LEU A 635 8.59 -46.43 13.89
CA LEU A 635 9.91 -45.98 13.45
C LEU A 635 10.63 -45.25 14.58
N TYR A 636 9.96 -44.32 15.24
CA TYR A 636 10.47 -43.55 16.37
C TYR A 636 10.90 -44.47 17.51
N GLU A 637 10.06 -45.42 17.91
CA GLU A 637 10.33 -46.39 18.96
C GLU A 637 11.55 -47.27 18.63
N LYS A 638 11.69 -47.65 17.35
CA LYS A 638 12.86 -48.40 16.87
C LYS A 638 14.16 -47.59 16.95
N ILE A 639 14.11 -46.26 16.87
CA ILE A 639 15.29 -45.39 16.84
C ILE A 639 15.65 -44.89 18.24
N LEU A 640 14.64 -44.54 19.04
CA LEU A 640 14.76 -43.77 20.29
C LEU A 640 14.22 -44.53 21.52
N GLY A 641 13.75 -45.77 21.36
CA GLY A 641 13.33 -46.62 22.48
C GLY A 641 11.85 -46.46 22.85
N SER A 642 11.47 -46.88 24.06
CA SER A 642 10.07 -47.05 24.47
C SER A 642 9.28 -45.75 24.60
N LEU A 643 8.02 -45.78 24.18
CA LEU A 643 7.07 -44.66 24.29
C LEU A 643 5.99 -44.96 25.35
N MET A 644 5.67 -43.97 26.19
CA MET A 644 4.53 -44.04 27.12
C MET A 644 3.27 -43.44 26.48
N GLY A 645 2.09 -43.79 27.00
CA GLY A 645 0.83 -43.22 26.52
C GLY A 645 0.73 -41.72 26.80
N PHE A 646 0.12 -41.00 25.87
CA PHE A 646 -0.04 -39.55 25.93
C PHE A 646 -1.32 -39.11 25.24
N ASP A 647 -1.72 -37.89 25.57
CA ASP A 647 -2.78 -37.18 24.86
C ASP A 647 -2.17 -36.09 24.02
N CYS A 648 -2.71 -35.87 22.83
CA CYS A 648 -2.34 -34.73 22.02
C CYS A 648 -3.51 -34.14 21.24
N PHE A 649 -3.46 -32.83 21.04
CA PHE A 649 -4.37 -32.08 20.21
C PHE A 649 -3.61 -31.50 19.01
N ILE A 650 -4.20 -31.63 17.82
CA ILE A 650 -3.60 -31.22 16.55
C ILE A 650 -4.48 -30.15 15.92
N ASP A 651 -3.88 -29.01 15.58
CA ASP A 651 -4.56 -27.90 14.91
C ASP A 651 -3.70 -27.36 13.77
N SER A 652 -4.31 -26.76 12.75
CA SER A 652 -3.59 -26.24 11.60
C SER A 652 -4.27 -25.01 11.00
N ASN A 653 -3.44 -24.10 10.54
CA ASN A 653 -3.89 -22.94 9.78
C ASN A 653 -3.71 -23.17 8.25
N ILE A 654 -3.39 -24.40 7.83
CA ILE A 654 -3.28 -24.71 6.40
C ILE A 654 -4.69 -25.07 5.89
N PRO A 655 -5.18 -24.40 4.83
CA PRO A 655 -6.51 -24.66 4.30
C PRO A 655 -6.67 -26.05 3.70
N SER A 656 -7.92 -26.51 3.68
CA SER A 656 -8.31 -27.63 2.84
C SER A 656 -8.10 -27.31 1.36
N GLY A 657 -7.55 -28.26 0.60
CA GLY A 657 -7.47 -28.16 -0.86
C GLY A 657 -6.46 -27.13 -1.38
N CYS A 658 -5.64 -26.53 -0.52
CA CYS A 658 -4.66 -25.51 -0.94
C CYS A 658 -3.41 -26.09 -1.62
N GLY A 659 -3.33 -27.38 -1.95
CA GLY A 659 -2.16 -27.95 -2.64
C GLY A 659 -0.81 -27.85 -1.92
N ILE A 660 -0.72 -27.22 -0.74
CA ILE A 660 0.41 -27.39 0.19
C ILE A 660 0.31 -28.80 0.77
N PRO A 661 1.42 -29.56 0.86
CA PRO A 661 1.41 -30.96 1.27
C PRO A 661 1.10 -31.11 2.78
N ASN A 662 -0.18 -30.97 3.15
CA ASN A 662 -0.71 -31.02 4.52
C ASN A 662 -0.26 -32.26 5.30
N HIS A 663 -0.15 -33.41 4.62
CA HIS A 663 0.30 -34.65 5.24
C HIS A 663 1.77 -34.58 5.68
N VAL A 664 2.66 -33.94 4.91
CA VAL A 664 4.08 -33.80 5.28
C VAL A 664 4.19 -32.91 6.50
N VAL A 665 3.50 -31.77 6.49
CA VAL A 665 3.54 -30.81 7.60
C VAL A 665 3.09 -31.46 8.89
N LEU A 666 2.02 -32.23 8.84
CA LEU A 666 1.51 -32.95 9.99
C LEU A 666 2.47 -34.03 10.49
N ILE A 667 2.99 -34.87 9.59
CA ILE A 667 3.99 -35.91 9.90
C ILE A 667 5.19 -35.29 10.62
N MET A 668 5.67 -34.15 10.11
CA MET A 668 6.80 -33.41 10.64
C MET A 668 6.51 -32.76 12.00
N ALA A 669 5.32 -32.17 12.18
CA ALA A 669 4.89 -31.59 13.45
C ALA A 669 4.74 -32.68 14.52
N PHE A 670 4.16 -33.83 14.16
CA PHE A 670 3.97 -34.95 15.08
C PHE A 670 5.30 -35.60 15.47
N TYR A 671 6.20 -35.85 14.52
CA TYR A 671 7.53 -36.37 14.82
C TYR A 671 8.29 -35.43 15.76
N THR A 672 8.27 -34.12 15.49
CA THR A 672 8.93 -33.12 16.33
C THR A 672 8.29 -33.03 17.72
N PHE A 673 6.97 -33.19 17.83
CA PHE A 673 6.29 -33.30 19.11
C PHE A 673 6.76 -34.52 19.92
N LEU A 674 6.99 -35.68 19.29
CA LEU A 674 7.53 -36.86 19.98
C LEU A 674 8.95 -36.61 20.52
N GLU A 675 9.78 -35.88 19.78
CA GLU A 675 11.12 -35.47 20.24
C GLU A 675 11.04 -34.57 21.48
N GLU A 676 10.10 -33.62 21.49
CA GLU A 676 9.89 -32.74 22.64
C GLU A 676 9.26 -33.47 23.83
N LEU A 677 8.28 -34.35 23.59
CA LEU A 677 7.59 -35.11 24.63
C LEU A 677 8.54 -36.06 25.38
N THR A 678 9.45 -36.71 24.65
CA THR A 678 10.39 -37.71 25.22
C THR A 678 11.72 -37.10 25.67
N GLY A 679 12.02 -35.86 25.25
CA GLY A 679 13.34 -35.25 25.39
C GLY A 679 14.42 -35.86 24.49
N GLN A 680 14.07 -36.79 23.59
CA GLN A 680 15.03 -37.48 22.72
C GLN A 680 15.01 -36.91 21.29
N LYS A 681 16.13 -36.29 20.88
CA LYS A 681 16.28 -35.66 19.56
C LYS A 681 17.07 -36.52 18.58
N THR A 682 16.60 -36.58 17.34
CA THR A 682 17.28 -37.25 16.23
C THR A 682 18.48 -36.41 15.78
N LYS A 683 19.70 -36.86 16.08
CA LYS A 683 20.93 -36.12 15.72
C LYS A 683 21.14 -35.92 14.21
N ASN A 684 20.70 -36.89 13.39
CA ASN A 684 20.87 -36.84 11.94
C ASN A 684 19.57 -36.34 11.29
N LEU A 685 19.58 -35.09 10.82
CA LEU A 685 18.42 -34.43 10.20
C LEU A 685 17.98 -35.11 8.89
N CYS A 686 18.91 -35.60 8.07
CA CYS A 686 18.58 -36.37 6.86
C CYS A 686 17.84 -37.67 7.22
N LYS A 687 18.23 -38.31 8.33
CA LYS A 687 17.57 -39.50 8.84
C LYS A 687 16.13 -39.19 9.29
N LYS A 688 15.91 -38.05 9.95
CA LYS A 688 14.57 -37.54 10.29
C LYS A 688 13.72 -37.30 9.04
N ALA A 689 14.27 -36.61 8.03
CA ALA A 689 13.60 -36.36 6.74
C ALA A 689 13.17 -37.67 6.07
N TYR A 690 14.07 -38.66 6.06
CA TYR A 690 13.83 -39.96 5.45
C TYR A 690 12.71 -40.76 6.15
N PHE A 691 12.62 -40.74 7.47
CA PHE A 691 11.53 -41.41 8.19
C PHE A 691 10.17 -40.76 7.94
N CYS A 692 10.14 -39.44 7.89
CA CYS A 692 8.94 -38.70 7.54
C CYS A 692 8.50 -38.99 6.09
N MET A 693 9.46 -39.11 5.16
CA MET A 693 9.18 -39.56 3.79
C MET A 693 8.60 -40.99 3.77
N LEU A 694 9.17 -41.94 4.53
CA LEU A 694 8.62 -43.30 4.61
C LEU A 694 7.19 -43.31 5.18
N ALA A 695 6.94 -42.51 6.23
CA ALA A 695 5.61 -42.35 6.80
C ALA A 695 4.59 -41.78 5.79
N GLN A 696 5.04 -40.82 4.96
CA GLN A 696 4.24 -40.23 3.89
C GLN A 696 3.93 -41.25 2.79
N GLN A 697 4.92 -42.03 2.35
CA GLN A 697 4.73 -43.02 1.29
C GLN A 697 3.71 -44.10 1.70
N ASP A 698 3.78 -44.55 2.95
CA ASP A 698 2.80 -45.49 3.50
C ASP A 698 1.40 -44.86 3.59
N PHE A 699 1.30 -43.60 4.02
CA PHE A 699 0.03 -42.87 4.09
C PHE A 699 -0.66 -42.77 2.73
N LEU A 700 0.10 -42.32 1.72
CA LEU A 700 -0.42 -42.07 0.38
C LEU A 700 -0.50 -43.34 -0.47
N SER A 701 0.10 -44.44 0.01
CA SER A 701 0.32 -45.68 -0.74
C SER A 701 0.94 -45.39 -2.11
N SER A 702 1.91 -44.47 -2.12
CA SER A 702 2.54 -43.97 -3.34
C SER A 702 3.96 -43.47 -3.11
N ILE A 703 4.73 -43.37 -4.18
CA ILE A 703 6.09 -42.85 -4.16
C ILE A 703 6.05 -41.34 -3.91
N CYS A 704 6.86 -40.88 -2.96
CA CYS A 704 7.03 -39.48 -2.62
C CYS A 704 8.53 -39.18 -2.50
N GLY A 705 8.95 -38.00 -2.95
CA GLY A 705 10.33 -37.57 -2.76
C GLY A 705 10.62 -37.11 -1.33
N VAL A 706 11.91 -37.05 -1.01
CA VAL A 706 12.42 -36.59 0.30
C VAL A 706 12.58 -35.06 0.35
N GLY A 707 12.20 -34.36 -0.73
CA GLY A 707 12.34 -32.91 -0.90
C GLY A 707 11.64 -32.12 0.20
N ASP A 708 10.32 -32.22 0.28
CA ASP A 708 9.52 -31.45 1.25
C ASP A 708 9.97 -31.68 2.70
N PRO A 709 10.12 -32.92 3.20
CA PRO A 709 10.63 -33.14 4.55
C PRO A 709 12.01 -32.51 4.79
N THR A 710 12.90 -32.54 3.78
CA THR A 710 14.24 -31.95 3.89
C THR A 710 14.17 -30.43 3.96
N VAL A 711 13.32 -29.79 3.16
CA VAL A 711 13.12 -28.34 3.19
C VAL A 711 12.51 -27.91 4.52
N THR A 712 11.45 -28.60 4.98
CA THR A 712 10.80 -28.31 6.27
C THR A 712 11.75 -28.36 7.46
N ILE A 713 12.73 -29.28 7.46
CA ILE A 713 13.70 -29.41 8.56
C ILE A 713 14.79 -28.35 8.48
N ASN A 714 15.29 -28.07 7.28
CA ASN A 714 16.45 -27.20 7.10
C ASN A 714 16.10 -25.72 6.86
N ALA A 715 14.80 -25.41 6.76
CA ALA A 715 14.32 -24.04 6.53
C ALA A 715 14.71 -23.10 7.66
N LYS A 716 14.99 -21.86 7.26
CA LYS A 716 15.28 -20.74 8.16
C LYS A 716 14.39 -19.57 7.73
N ALA A 717 13.90 -18.82 8.72
CA ALA A 717 13.16 -17.60 8.45
C ALA A 717 13.98 -16.69 7.53
N ASP A 718 13.31 -16.07 6.55
CA ASP A 718 13.90 -15.17 5.56
C ASP A 718 14.86 -15.82 4.53
N PHE A 719 14.88 -17.15 4.41
CA PHE A 719 15.69 -17.85 3.40
C PHE A 719 14.85 -18.83 2.56
N ALA A 720 15.08 -18.80 1.25
CA ALA A 720 14.82 -19.95 0.38
C ALA A 720 15.97 -20.96 0.47
N LEU A 721 15.76 -22.19 0.01
CA LEU A 721 16.76 -23.24 0.00
C LEU A 721 16.96 -23.80 -1.41
N LEU A 722 18.21 -23.77 -1.88
CA LEU A 722 18.63 -24.63 -2.99
C LEU A 722 18.95 -26.02 -2.42
N LEU A 723 18.11 -26.99 -2.76
CA LEU A 723 18.25 -28.39 -2.36
C LEU A 723 18.81 -29.21 -3.51
N ASP A 724 19.89 -29.95 -3.25
CA ASP A 724 20.30 -31.07 -4.07
C ASP A 724 19.61 -32.35 -3.58
N CYS A 725 18.63 -32.86 -4.32
CA CYS A 725 17.81 -34.00 -3.89
C CYS A 725 18.55 -35.35 -3.85
N ARG A 726 19.76 -35.44 -4.43
CA ARG A 726 20.62 -36.63 -4.37
C ARG A 726 21.43 -36.68 -3.08
N SER A 727 22.05 -35.55 -2.73
CA SER A 727 22.93 -35.45 -1.55
C SER A 727 22.20 -34.96 -0.30
N LEU A 728 21.00 -34.42 -0.47
CA LEU A 728 20.21 -33.71 0.55
C LEU A 728 20.92 -32.48 1.11
N LYS A 729 21.91 -31.96 0.39
CA LYS A 729 22.58 -30.70 0.74
C LYS A 729 21.61 -29.54 0.49
N SER A 730 21.25 -28.84 1.57
CA SER A 730 20.45 -27.62 1.53
C SER A 730 21.35 -26.40 1.66
N THR A 731 21.30 -25.51 0.67
CA THR A 731 22.05 -24.25 0.67
C THR A 731 21.07 -23.10 0.87
N PRO A 732 21.15 -22.35 1.99
CA PRO A 732 20.26 -21.22 2.23
C PRO A 732 20.59 -20.05 1.31
N ILE A 733 19.55 -19.41 0.77
CA ILE A 733 19.61 -18.25 -0.11
C ILE A 733 18.71 -17.16 0.48
N PRO A 734 19.23 -15.97 0.79
CA PRO A 734 18.42 -14.89 1.34
C PRO A 734 17.21 -14.58 0.45
N PHE A 735 16.05 -14.40 1.06
CA PHE A 735 14.82 -13.91 0.43
C PHE A 735 14.21 -12.89 1.38
N GLN A 736 14.76 -11.68 1.38
CA GLN A 736 14.48 -10.62 2.37
C GLN A 736 13.88 -9.36 1.76
N ASP A 737 13.69 -9.31 0.45
CA ASP A 737 13.20 -8.12 -0.23
C ASP A 737 11.69 -7.95 -0.02
N THR A 738 11.31 -6.86 0.64
CA THR A 738 9.92 -6.52 0.94
C THR A 738 9.17 -5.86 -0.22
N SER A 739 9.87 -5.51 -1.32
CA SER A 739 9.28 -4.94 -2.53
C SER A 739 8.51 -5.98 -3.36
N VAL A 740 8.74 -7.27 -3.12
CA VAL A 740 8.04 -8.39 -3.77
C VAL A 740 7.30 -9.25 -2.75
N SER A 741 6.35 -10.03 -3.23
CA SER A 741 5.58 -10.98 -2.46
C SER A 741 5.31 -12.22 -3.28
N LEU A 742 5.21 -13.35 -2.58
CA LEU A 742 4.74 -14.59 -3.18
C LEU A 742 3.26 -14.76 -2.81
N LEU A 743 2.41 -14.72 -3.84
CA LEU A 743 0.98 -14.87 -3.74
C LEU A 743 0.60 -16.28 -4.19
N LEU A 744 -0.08 -17.03 -3.32
CA LEU A 744 -0.68 -18.31 -3.66
C LEU A 744 -2.14 -18.09 -4.03
N THR A 745 -2.53 -18.53 -5.23
CA THR A 745 -3.91 -18.48 -5.71
C THR A 745 -4.47 -19.87 -5.87
N PHE A 746 -5.55 -20.17 -5.15
CA PHE A 746 -6.17 -21.49 -5.08
C PHE A 746 -7.49 -21.52 -5.83
N LEU A 747 -7.62 -22.46 -6.76
CA LEU A 747 -8.89 -22.89 -7.31
C LEU A 747 -9.50 -23.86 -6.28
N ASN A 748 -10.67 -23.55 -5.72
CA ASN A 748 -11.34 -24.40 -4.72
C ASN A 748 -11.96 -25.67 -5.34
N GLN A 749 -11.26 -26.30 -6.29
CA GLN A 749 -11.69 -27.45 -7.07
C GLN A 749 -10.60 -28.52 -7.06
N LYS A 750 -10.94 -29.70 -6.53
CA LYS A 750 -10.06 -30.87 -6.60
C LYS A 750 -10.15 -31.49 -7.98
N SER A 751 -9.02 -31.77 -8.60
CA SER A 751 -8.96 -32.43 -9.91
C SER A 751 -8.35 -33.82 -9.79
N PRO A 752 -9.17 -34.90 -9.80
CA PRO A 752 -8.67 -36.28 -9.87
C PRO A 752 -7.78 -36.53 -11.09
N LYS A 753 -7.96 -35.74 -12.16
CA LYS A 753 -7.19 -35.81 -13.39
C LYS A 753 -5.73 -35.38 -13.18
N ILE A 754 -5.47 -34.37 -12.35
CA ILE A 754 -4.09 -33.94 -12.03
C ILE A 754 -3.34 -35.08 -11.30
N ARG A 755 -4.01 -35.76 -10.37
CA ARG A 755 -3.39 -36.89 -9.64
C ARG A 755 -3.05 -38.06 -10.55
N SER A 756 -3.95 -38.44 -11.46
CA SER A 756 -3.66 -39.54 -12.39
C SER A 756 -2.53 -39.19 -13.35
N LEU A 757 -2.49 -37.94 -13.83
CA LEU A 757 -1.38 -37.41 -14.63
C LEU A 757 -0.08 -37.46 -13.83
N LEU A 758 -0.03 -36.94 -12.60
CA LEU A 758 1.18 -36.94 -11.76
C LEU A 758 1.85 -38.31 -11.71
N TYR A 759 1.09 -39.37 -11.41
CA TYR A 759 1.63 -40.73 -11.34
C TYR A 759 2.06 -41.28 -12.71
N SER A 760 1.27 -41.02 -13.75
CA SER A 760 1.66 -41.41 -15.11
C SER A 760 2.97 -40.73 -15.52
N ARG A 761 3.18 -39.46 -15.15
CA ARG A 761 4.41 -38.71 -15.49
C ARG A 761 5.62 -39.17 -14.69
N MET A 762 5.44 -39.54 -13.43
CA MET A 762 6.48 -40.18 -12.62
C MET A 762 6.95 -41.49 -13.28
N GLU A 763 6.01 -42.36 -13.68
CA GLU A 763 6.34 -43.62 -14.36
C GLU A 763 7.02 -43.37 -15.71
N ASP A 764 6.58 -42.36 -16.47
CA ASP A 764 7.26 -41.93 -17.68
C ASP A 764 8.71 -41.56 -17.40
N CYS A 765 8.99 -40.78 -16.34
CA CYS A 765 10.36 -40.42 -15.97
C CYS A 765 11.23 -41.65 -15.66
N TYR A 766 10.71 -42.61 -14.88
CA TYR A 766 11.43 -43.85 -14.58
C TYR A 766 11.65 -44.73 -15.80
N ARG A 767 10.67 -44.79 -16.70
CA ARG A 767 10.79 -45.51 -17.97
C ARG A 767 11.87 -44.88 -18.85
N VAL A 768 11.89 -43.56 -18.97
CA VAL A 768 12.91 -42.85 -19.73
C VAL A 768 14.30 -43.03 -19.10
N ALA A 769 14.43 -42.92 -17.78
CA ALA A 769 15.71 -43.14 -17.10
C ALA A 769 16.24 -44.56 -17.38
N ARG A 770 15.38 -45.59 -17.31
CA ARG A 770 15.72 -46.98 -17.65
C ARG A 770 16.18 -47.14 -19.09
N LEU A 771 15.50 -46.51 -20.06
CA LEU A 771 15.90 -46.53 -21.47
C LEU A 771 17.27 -45.89 -21.70
N LEU A 772 17.62 -44.88 -20.89
CA LEU A 772 18.92 -44.21 -20.93
C LEU A 772 20.01 -44.92 -20.10
N GLY A 773 19.73 -46.10 -19.52
CA GLY A 773 20.67 -46.80 -18.64
C GLY A 773 20.96 -46.07 -17.32
N ALA A 774 20.16 -45.07 -16.95
CA ALA A 774 20.31 -44.28 -15.74
C ALA A 774 19.30 -44.68 -14.67
N LYS A 775 19.62 -44.44 -13.41
CA LYS A 775 18.66 -44.61 -12.30
C LYS A 775 17.64 -43.47 -12.24
N THR A 776 18.03 -42.26 -12.62
CA THR A 776 17.19 -41.06 -12.63
C THR A 776 17.58 -40.12 -13.77
N LEU A 777 16.73 -39.12 -14.05
CA LEU A 777 16.92 -38.14 -15.13
C LEU A 777 17.82 -36.94 -14.78
N ARG A 778 18.67 -37.04 -13.75
CA ARG A 778 19.57 -35.95 -13.34
C ARG A 778 20.63 -35.58 -14.41
N VAL A 779 20.90 -36.46 -15.38
CA VAL A 779 22.07 -36.36 -16.28
C VAL A 779 21.84 -35.34 -17.42
N LYS A 780 22.87 -34.54 -17.76
CA LYS A 780 22.89 -33.67 -18.95
C LYS A 780 22.84 -34.54 -20.21
N SER A 781 21.76 -34.47 -20.97
CA SER A 781 21.47 -35.41 -22.05
C SER A 781 21.75 -34.82 -23.45
N LYS A 782 22.83 -35.24 -24.10
CA LYS A 782 22.95 -35.08 -25.57
C LYS A 782 22.29 -36.21 -26.36
N GLU A 783 21.76 -37.25 -25.67
CA GLU A 783 21.27 -38.48 -26.29
C GLU A 783 19.92 -38.93 -25.69
N ILE A 784 18.86 -38.13 -25.78
CA ILE A 784 17.50 -38.59 -25.40
C ILE A 784 16.77 -39.13 -26.64
N PRO A 785 16.26 -40.38 -26.64
CA PRO A 785 15.40 -40.89 -27.70
C PRO A 785 14.15 -40.03 -27.92
N GLU A 786 13.72 -39.87 -29.17
CA GLU A 786 12.61 -38.98 -29.56
C GLU A 786 11.29 -39.28 -28.81
N THR A 787 11.00 -40.57 -28.56
CA THR A 787 9.82 -41.02 -27.80
C THR A 787 9.85 -40.67 -26.31
N ALA A 788 11.02 -40.30 -25.80
CA ALA A 788 11.32 -40.01 -24.39
C ALA A 788 11.64 -38.53 -24.13
N LEU A 789 11.68 -37.71 -25.20
CA LEU A 789 12.24 -36.37 -25.18
C LEU A 789 11.50 -35.42 -24.25
N LYS A 790 10.17 -35.31 -24.35
CA LYS A 790 9.41 -34.28 -23.64
C LYS A 790 9.62 -34.28 -22.10
N ARG A 791 9.46 -35.42 -21.44
CA ARG A 791 9.58 -35.52 -19.96
C ARG A 791 11.01 -35.32 -19.49
N ALA A 792 11.98 -35.94 -20.17
CA ALA A 792 13.38 -35.76 -19.84
C ALA A 792 13.86 -34.32 -20.11
N THR A 793 13.41 -33.69 -21.20
CA THR A 793 13.65 -32.27 -21.48
C THR A 793 13.14 -31.39 -20.35
N HIS A 794 11.92 -31.63 -19.83
CA HIS A 794 11.43 -30.89 -18.66
C HIS A 794 12.40 -31.00 -17.49
N VAL A 795 12.73 -32.22 -17.04
CA VAL A 795 13.59 -32.45 -15.86
C VAL A 795 15.00 -31.88 -16.05
N VAL A 796 15.62 -32.07 -17.22
CA VAL A 796 16.97 -31.58 -17.51
C VAL A 796 17.00 -30.05 -17.48
N MET A 797 16.04 -29.40 -18.14
CA MET A 797 15.95 -27.94 -18.15
C MET A 797 15.52 -27.38 -16.79
N GLU A 798 14.70 -28.10 -16.02
CA GLU A 798 14.24 -27.67 -14.70
C GLU A 798 15.41 -27.63 -13.71
N ASN A 799 16.35 -28.58 -13.79
CA ASN A 799 17.58 -28.54 -13.01
C ASN A 799 18.42 -27.28 -13.32
N GLU A 800 18.49 -26.88 -14.59
CA GLU A 800 19.18 -25.64 -14.97
C GLU A 800 18.43 -24.41 -14.46
N ARG A 801 17.09 -24.39 -14.60
CA ARG A 801 16.24 -23.33 -14.04
C ARG A 801 16.45 -23.18 -12.54
N ALA A 802 16.48 -24.28 -11.78
CA ALA A 802 16.70 -24.24 -10.33
C ALA A 802 18.04 -23.58 -9.96
N LEU A 803 19.12 -23.93 -10.66
CA LEU A 803 20.43 -23.31 -10.43
C LEU A 803 20.44 -21.83 -10.81
N ARG A 804 19.80 -21.47 -11.93
CA ARG A 804 19.67 -20.06 -12.36
C ARG A 804 18.80 -19.25 -11.41
N SER A 805 17.71 -19.80 -10.89
CA SER A 805 16.85 -19.16 -9.90
C SER A 805 17.55 -18.94 -8.58
N ALA A 806 18.41 -19.87 -8.17
CA ALA A 806 19.25 -19.69 -6.99
C ALA A 806 20.21 -18.49 -7.16
N GLU A 807 20.80 -18.33 -8.34
CA GLU A 807 21.67 -17.19 -8.64
C GLU A 807 20.87 -15.88 -8.76
N ALA A 808 19.70 -15.89 -9.41
CA ALA A 808 18.80 -14.74 -9.50
C ALA A 808 18.37 -14.25 -8.11
N LEU A 809 17.93 -15.16 -7.23
CA LEU A 809 17.59 -14.84 -5.84
C LEU A 809 18.77 -14.27 -5.06
N LYS A 810 19.97 -14.85 -5.22
CA LYS A 810 21.18 -14.36 -4.56
C LYS A 810 21.53 -12.92 -4.97
N ASN A 811 21.17 -12.53 -6.18
CA ASN A 811 21.41 -11.19 -6.73
C ASN A 811 20.19 -10.26 -6.62
N ASN A 812 19.11 -10.66 -5.93
CA ASN A 812 17.82 -9.95 -5.87
C ASN A 812 17.22 -9.62 -7.25
N ASP A 813 17.52 -10.44 -8.26
CA ASP A 813 17.02 -10.28 -9.62
C ASP A 813 15.67 -11.00 -9.77
N PHE A 814 14.63 -10.34 -9.26
CA PHE A 814 13.26 -10.87 -9.24
C PHE A 814 12.59 -10.87 -10.62
N GLU A 815 13.04 -10.02 -11.55
CA GLU A 815 12.58 -10.04 -12.94
C GLU A 815 13.01 -11.35 -13.61
N THR A 816 14.31 -11.66 -13.55
CA THR A 816 14.83 -12.94 -14.06
C THR A 816 14.19 -14.13 -13.35
N LEU A 817 13.95 -14.05 -12.03
CA LEU A 817 13.24 -15.11 -11.32
C LEU A 817 11.82 -15.32 -11.85
N GLY A 818 11.09 -14.22 -12.10
CA GLY A 818 9.75 -14.23 -12.68
C GLY A 818 9.72 -14.86 -14.06
N GLU A 819 10.65 -14.48 -14.95
CA GLU A 819 10.82 -15.10 -16.27
C GLU A 819 11.08 -16.61 -16.17
N ILE A 820 11.93 -17.04 -15.22
CA ILE A 820 12.20 -18.47 -15.01
C ILE A 820 10.96 -19.21 -14.50
N MET A 821 10.13 -18.60 -13.65
CA MET A 821 8.85 -19.17 -13.20
C MET A 821 7.89 -19.39 -14.37
N VAL A 822 7.73 -18.39 -15.24
CA VAL A 822 6.91 -18.51 -16.46
C VAL A 822 7.46 -19.62 -17.38
N ALA A 823 8.78 -19.68 -17.56
CA ALA A 823 9.41 -20.74 -18.36
C ALA A 823 9.20 -22.14 -17.76
N SER A 824 9.20 -22.27 -16.43
CA SER A 824 8.87 -23.52 -15.75
C SER A 824 7.40 -23.91 -15.98
N HIS A 825 6.46 -22.96 -15.86
CA HIS A 825 5.03 -23.21 -16.17
C HIS A 825 4.82 -23.69 -17.61
N ASN A 826 5.43 -23.02 -18.59
CA ASN A 826 5.36 -23.44 -19.99
C ASN A 826 5.94 -24.84 -20.22
N SER A 827 7.01 -25.18 -19.50
CA SER A 827 7.55 -26.54 -19.54
C SER A 827 6.60 -27.56 -18.89
N LEU A 828 5.93 -27.22 -17.80
CA LEU A 828 4.89 -28.05 -17.18
C LEU A 828 3.71 -28.29 -18.14
N ARG A 829 3.36 -27.28 -18.96
CA ARG A 829 2.30 -27.32 -19.98
C ARG A 829 2.67 -28.17 -21.19
N TYR A 830 3.76 -27.84 -21.87
CA TYR A 830 4.10 -28.43 -23.17
C TYR A 830 5.03 -29.65 -23.10
N ASN A 831 5.98 -29.65 -22.18
CA ASN A 831 6.97 -30.73 -22.04
C ASN A 831 6.55 -31.78 -21.02
N TYR A 832 5.93 -31.38 -19.91
CA TYR A 832 5.50 -32.30 -18.86
C TYR A 832 4.02 -32.70 -18.99
N GLU A 833 3.19 -31.87 -19.61
CA GLU A 833 1.76 -32.12 -19.88
C GLU A 833 0.99 -32.57 -18.63
N ILE A 834 1.11 -31.76 -17.55
CA ILE A 834 0.40 -31.97 -16.26
C ILE A 834 -0.61 -30.86 -15.94
N THR A 835 -0.58 -29.75 -16.66
CA THR A 835 -1.44 -28.60 -16.41
C THR A 835 -2.88 -28.86 -16.88
N THR A 836 -3.81 -27.98 -16.52
CA THR A 836 -5.20 -28.01 -17.02
C THR A 836 -5.54 -26.68 -17.68
N PRO A 837 -6.49 -26.65 -18.63
CA PRO A 837 -6.89 -25.40 -19.28
C PRO A 837 -7.32 -24.30 -18.30
N GLU A 838 -7.93 -24.67 -17.19
CA GLU A 838 -8.38 -23.73 -16.15
C GLU A 838 -7.20 -23.09 -15.42
N LEU A 839 -6.16 -23.86 -15.10
CA LEU A 839 -4.92 -23.36 -14.49
C LEU A 839 -4.11 -22.51 -15.46
N ASP A 840 -4.02 -22.93 -16.71
CA ASP A 840 -3.34 -22.19 -17.77
C ASP A 840 -4.02 -20.83 -17.99
N PHE A 841 -5.35 -20.82 -18.09
CA PHE A 841 -6.13 -19.58 -18.24
C PHE A 841 -6.00 -18.68 -17.00
N LEU A 842 -6.02 -19.23 -15.78
CA LEU A 842 -5.79 -18.45 -14.57
C LEU A 842 -4.38 -17.83 -14.54
N MET A 843 -3.37 -18.57 -14.97
CA MET A 843 -1.99 -18.08 -15.07
C MET A 843 -1.90 -16.96 -16.09
N GLU A 844 -2.46 -17.13 -17.29
CA GLU A 844 -2.51 -16.11 -18.35
C GLU A 844 -3.18 -14.82 -17.86
N ARG A 845 -4.34 -14.92 -17.20
CA ARG A 845 -5.02 -13.75 -16.60
C ARG A 845 -4.20 -13.09 -15.49
N THR A 846 -3.50 -13.89 -14.68
CA THR A 846 -2.65 -13.34 -13.60
C THR A 846 -1.51 -12.50 -14.19
N MET A 847 -0.93 -12.92 -15.31
CA MET A 847 0.18 -12.21 -15.97
C MET A 847 -0.23 -10.90 -16.66
N GLU A 848 -1.54 -10.62 -16.80
CA GLU A 848 -2.03 -9.36 -17.41
C GLU A 848 -2.00 -8.18 -16.44
N VAL A 849 -1.88 -8.45 -15.14
CA VAL A 849 -1.91 -7.41 -14.11
C VAL A 849 -0.52 -6.81 -13.96
N ASP A 850 -0.43 -5.47 -14.02
CA ASP A 850 0.83 -4.77 -13.83
C ASP A 850 1.43 -5.05 -12.45
N GLY A 851 2.75 -5.16 -12.38
CA GLY A 851 3.49 -5.57 -11.18
C GLY A 851 3.58 -7.09 -10.96
N VAL A 852 2.96 -7.94 -11.78
CA VAL A 852 3.21 -9.39 -11.77
C VAL A 852 4.48 -9.73 -12.54
N LEU A 853 5.46 -10.33 -11.87
CA LEU A 853 6.78 -10.65 -12.46
C LEU A 853 6.82 -12.04 -13.05
N GLY A 854 6.08 -12.97 -12.46
CA GLY A 854 5.97 -14.31 -12.99
C GLY A 854 5.01 -15.16 -12.18
N SER A 855 4.32 -16.07 -12.85
CA SER A 855 3.43 -17.02 -12.20
C SER A 855 3.67 -18.42 -12.74
N LYS A 856 3.51 -19.42 -11.88
CA LYS A 856 3.55 -20.82 -12.28
C LYS A 856 2.57 -21.65 -11.48
N MET A 857 2.23 -22.82 -12.00
CA MET A 857 1.44 -23.76 -11.24
C MET A 857 2.30 -24.62 -10.32
N GLN A 858 1.67 -25.11 -9.26
CA GLN A 858 2.14 -26.11 -8.32
C GLN A 858 1.04 -27.17 -8.21
N CYS A 859 1.43 -28.45 -8.09
CA CYS A 859 0.45 -29.53 -7.89
C CYS A 859 0.95 -30.55 -6.88
N ASN A 860 0.06 -30.99 -5.99
CA ASN A 860 0.29 -32.05 -5.03
C ASN A 860 -0.96 -32.94 -4.93
N GLY A 861 -0.89 -34.13 -5.51
CA GLY A 861 -2.03 -35.05 -5.54
C GLY A 861 -3.20 -34.49 -6.36
N ASN A 862 -4.34 -34.27 -5.71
CA ASN A 862 -5.56 -33.74 -6.37
C ASN A 862 -5.65 -32.21 -6.35
N ASP A 863 -4.75 -31.56 -5.61
CA ASP A 863 -4.84 -30.14 -5.28
C ASP A 863 -3.74 -29.38 -6.04
N SER A 864 -4.05 -28.17 -6.49
CA SER A 864 -3.14 -27.33 -7.28
C SER A 864 -3.36 -25.86 -6.99
N TYR A 865 -2.32 -25.06 -7.18
CA TYR A 865 -2.36 -23.63 -6.97
C TYR A 865 -1.41 -22.91 -7.92
N LEU A 866 -1.62 -21.62 -8.12
CA LEU A 866 -0.62 -20.76 -8.72
C LEU A 866 0.26 -20.14 -7.65
N LEU A 867 1.57 -20.19 -7.88
CA LEU A 867 2.57 -19.43 -7.15
C LEU A 867 2.96 -18.24 -8.02
N THR A 868 2.62 -17.04 -7.58
CA THR A 868 2.87 -15.80 -8.31
C THR A 868 3.86 -14.94 -7.55
N LEU A 869 4.94 -14.56 -8.22
CA LEU A 869 5.86 -13.52 -7.80
C LEU A 869 5.34 -12.18 -8.30
N VAL A 870 5.03 -11.28 -7.38
CA VAL A 870 4.34 -10.02 -7.65
C VAL A 870 4.96 -8.91 -6.81
N LYS A 871 5.04 -7.69 -7.35
CA LYS A 871 5.46 -6.52 -6.57
C LYS A 871 4.44 -6.29 -5.45
N ARG A 872 4.92 -5.89 -4.28
CA ARG A 872 4.10 -5.82 -3.06
C ARG A 872 2.88 -4.92 -3.23
N TRP A 873 3.01 -3.83 -3.98
CA TRP A 873 1.95 -2.85 -4.24
C TRP A 873 0.84 -3.40 -5.16
N ALA A 874 1.16 -4.33 -6.08
CA ALA A 874 0.22 -4.90 -7.04
C ALA A 874 -0.60 -6.07 -6.50
N VAL A 875 -0.30 -6.55 -5.28
CA VAL A 875 -0.96 -7.74 -4.72
C VAL A 875 -2.48 -7.58 -4.65
N ASP A 876 -2.95 -6.41 -4.23
CA ASP A 876 -4.38 -6.15 -4.03
C ASP A 876 -5.09 -6.06 -5.39
N ASP A 877 -4.45 -5.42 -6.37
CA ASP A 877 -4.93 -5.30 -7.76
C ASP A 877 -5.05 -6.68 -8.43
N VAL A 878 -4.07 -7.57 -8.21
CA VAL A 878 -4.12 -8.96 -8.71
C VAL A 878 -5.31 -9.72 -8.11
N ILE A 879 -5.53 -9.59 -6.80
CA ILE A 879 -6.64 -10.25 -6.11
C ILE A 879 -7.97 -9.73 -6.66
N GLU A 880 -8.14 -8.42 -6.76
CA GLU A 880 -9.37 -7.80 -7.27
C GLU A 880 -9.63 -8.17 -8.73
N TYR A 881 -8.61 -8.09 -9.58
CA TYR A 881 -8.70 -8.45 -10.99
C TYR A 881 -9.11 -9.90 -11.19
N LEU A 882 -8.47 -10.84 -10.48
CA LEU A 882 -8.78 -12.26 -10.59
C LEU A 882 -10.16 -12.57 -10.00
N GLN A 883 -10.54 -11.98 -8.86
CA GLN A 883 -11.89 -12.17 -8.29
C GLN A 883 -13.00 -11.64 -9.21
N THR A 884 -12.73 -10.58 -9.97
CA THR A 884 -13.71 -10.00 -10.90
C THR A 884 -13.83 -10.81 -12.19
N ASN A 885 -12.72 -11.34 -12.70
CA ASN A 885 -12.67 -12.00 -14.00
C ASN A 885 -12.79 -13.53 -13.95
N PHE A 886 -12.72 -14.15 -12.77
CA PHE A 886 -12.95 -15.58 -12.58
C PHE A 886 -14.29 -15.84 -11.88
N SER A 887 -15.16 -16.62 -12.53
CA SER A 887 -16.47 -16.99 -11.99
C SER A 887 -16.42 -17.99 -10.82
N THR A 888 -15.29 -18.68 -10.65
CA THR A 888 -15.07 -19.63 -9.56
C THR A 888 -14.44 -18.91 -8.37
N GLU A 889 -14.90 -19.24 -7.16
CA GLU A 889 -14.31 -18.71 -5.94
C GLU A 889 -12.81 -19.06 -5.84
N LEU A 890 -11.99 -18.01 -5.81
CA LEU A 890 -10.54 -18.09 -5.63
C LEU A 890 -10.16 -17.69 -4.21
N ASN A 891 -9.18 -18.37 -3.63
CA ASN A 891 -8.60 -17.98 -2.36
C ASN A 891 -7.14 -17.53 -2.55
N PHE A 892 -6.71 -16.53 -1.76
CA PHE A 892 -5.44 -15.82 -1.95
C PHE A 892 -4.63 -15.73 -0.66
N TYR A 893 -3.33 -16.00 -0.76
CA TYR A 893 -2.46 -16.13 0.41
C TYR A 893 -1.09 -15.56 0.12
N ILE A 894 -0.73 -14.52 0.86
CA ILE A 894 0.61 -13.98 0.84
C ILE A 894 1.45 -14.85 1.76
N VAL A 895 2.51 -15.45 1.22
CA VAL A 895 3.43 -16.28 1.98
C VAL A 895 4.81 -15.65 2.03
N THR A 896 5.46 -15.79 3.17
CA THR A 896 6.84 -15.38 3.39
C THR A 896 7.70 -16.58 3.78
N PRO A 897 9.02 -16.55 3.52
CA PRO A 897 9.93 -17.58 3.98
C PRO A 897 9.87 -17.75 5.50
N PHE A 898 9.54 -18.95 5.95
CA PHE A 898 9.31 -19.25 7.36
C PHE A 898 10.41 -20.16 7.94
N GLU A 899 10.53 -20.20 9.26
CA GLU A 899 11.44 -21.11 9.94
C GLU A 899 10.99 -22.57 9.84
N GLY A 900 11.95 -23.50 9.91
CA GLY A 900 11.68 -24.94 9.91
C GLY A 900 10.93 -25.46 11.13
N CYS A 901 10.64 -26.76 11.14
CA CYS A 901 9.95 -27.41 12.26
C CYS A 901 10.70 -27.23 13.60
N GLY A 902 9.96 -27.00 14.68
CA GLY A 902 10.56 -26.69 15.97
C GLY A 902 9.63 -26.84 17.18
N PRO A 903 10.18 -26.72 18.39
CA PRO A 903 9.41 -26.75 19.63
C PRO A 903 8.53 -25.52 19.81
N LEU A 904 7.49 -25.66 20.63
CA LEU A 904 6.64 -24.57 21.12
C LEU A 904 6.76 -24.46 22.64
N ASN A 905 6.93 -23.24 23.15
CA ASN A 905 7.04 -23.00 24.59
C ASN A 905 5.66 -22.92 25.26
N VAL A 906 4.99 -24.08 25.37
CA VAL A 906 3.65 -24.19 25.97
C VAL A 906 3.66 -23.80 27.45
N LYS A 907 4.72 -24.13 28.19
CA LYS A 907 4.85 -23.82 29.62
C LYS A 907 4.93 -22.32 29.89
N GLU A 908 5.73 -21.60 29.11
CA GLU A 908 5.82 -20.14 29.21
C GLU A 908 4.47 -19.47 28.94
N TYR A 909 3.73 -19.95 27.94
CA TYR A 909 2.38 -19.45 27.69
C TYR A 909 1.45 -19.71 28.89
N LEU A 910 1.40 -20.93 29.42
CA LEU A 910 0.55 -21.25 30.57
C LEU A 910 0.92 -20.42 31.81
N ASN A 911 2.21 -20.14 32.03
CA ASN A 911 2.68 -19.29 33.12
C ASN A 911 2.36 -17.80 32.93
N SER A 912 2.13 -17.36 31.69
CA SER A 912 1.74 -15.97 31.36
C SER A 912 0.25 -15.69 31.55
N ILE A 913 -0.57 -16.72 31.77
CA ILE A 913 -1.99 -16.57 32.04
C ILE A 913 -2.15 -16.19 33.52
N PRO A 914 -2.76 -15.05 33.86
CA PRO A 914 -3.05 -14.71 35.26
C PRO A 914 -3.86 -15.85 35.91
N GLY A 915 -3.58 -16.16 37.17
CA GLY A 915 -4.28 -17.20 37.95
C GLY A 915 -5.81 -17.06 37.94
N PRO A 916 -6.55 -18.07 38.45
CA PRO A 916 -7.91 -18.35 37.99
C PRO A 916 -8.94 -17.31 38.49
N GLU A 917 -9.26 -16.34 37.64
CA GLU A 917 -10.54 -15.60 37.66
C GLU A 917 -11.35 -15.91 36.40
N PHE A 918 -11.55 -17.18 36.06
CA PHE A 918 -12.51 -17.57 35.03
C PHE A 918 -13.12 -18.94 35.36
N THR A 919 -14.08 -18.96 36.28
CA THR A 919 -15.12 -20.00 36.26
C THR A 919 -16.07 -19.68 35.10
N PHE A 920 -15.85 -20.33 33.96
CA PHE A 920 -16.78 -20.29 32.83
C PHE A 920 -18.00 -21.15 33.14
N GLU A 921 -18.97 -20.59 33.86
CA GLU A 921 -20.36 -21.03 33.74
C GLU A 921 -21.02 -20.25 32.59
N HIS A 922 -21.48 -21.00 31.58
CA HIS A 922 -22.39 -20.65 30.48
C HIS A 922 -21.85 -20.65 29.03
N VAL A 923 -22.52 -21.51 28.24
CA VAL A 923 -22.76 -21.59 26.78
C VAL A 923 -21.61 -22.19 25.94
N PHE A 924 -21.74 -23.36 25.27
CA PHE A 924 -22.82 -23.86 24.42
C PHE A 924 -23.19 -25.34 24.68
N PRO A 925 -24.47 -25.74 24.51
CA PRO A 925 -24.81 -27.13 24.23
C PRO A 925 -24.44 -27.46 22.77
N PHE A 926 -23.74 -28.58 22.57
CA PHE A 926 -23.59 -29.25 21.28
C PHE A 926 -24.61 -30.38 21.18
#